data_AF-A0A1V5QTV5-F1
#
_entry.id   AF-A0A1V5QTV5-F1
#
_cell.length_a   1.000
_cell.length_b   1.000
_cell.length_c   1.000
_cell.angle_alpha   90.00
_cell.angle_beta   90.00
_cell.angle_gamma   90.00
#
_symmetry.space_group_name_H-M   'P 1'
#
loop_
_entity.id
_entity.type
_entity.pdbx_description
1 polymer ?
#
loop_
_entity_poly.entity_id
_entity_poly.type
_entity_poly.pdbx_seq_one_letter_code
_entity_poly.pdbx_strand_id
1 'polypeptide(L)'
;MKAIIIGGVAGGATAAARLRRIDESAEIVMVERGPYVSFANCGLPYHISGAIAEREQLLVATAELFRERYKVDVRVRTEAIAIDRAAKTVRLRNLETGAETDESYDRLLLSPGAEPFKPQLPGIDAPHIFTLRNIPDLDRIMAHLREAAPRRAVVIGGGYIGVEVAENLHERGLFTTLVEGADQIIAPLDDDMAAIVHSHLRDKHIEFYLSDKIQRFEDRGDHTVCYLESGKRLQADIVVLAIGVRPETTLARGAGLELGDSGGIKVNAYLQTSDDSIYAVGDAIEVTQTVSGQPALIPLAGPANRQGRYAADNMVLGNRQKYKGTLGTAILKAFDLAAASTGLNEKQLRAAGVEHQSIIIHPGSHASYYPGAMPVSLKLIFSLTDGTIFGAQAVGADGADKRIDVIATAMHAGLKVADLTELELCYAPPFGSAKDPVNVAGYVASNVIEGTHEIISWRELQAINPADVQLIDVRSDQEFALGSIRGARNIDLNVLRQRLGELDPERPVVVFCQVGVRAYLAYRLLKQHGFKKVRNLTGGYKTWSWAVDKQSNPDIFDYENLKLRDPAELDAEQKGACQFSPGPAGHHQLNAVGLQCPGPIMKTFKAVEAMAAGEVLEITASDPAFGRDLKAWAAKTGNTVLGVEVEKGLVKALLRKEAQPLERLPEVHSAAPARDKTTLVVFSADLDKVMASLIIANGALAMGKPVSLFFTFWGLNVLRRADAPPVKKSFMDTMFGAMMPNGVGRLDSISKMNFAGFGAKLIRKVMRDKKVDDAATLLKNLVDGGAQLIACQMSMDVMGIQHAELIDGVELGGVAAFLGEAEESGTTLFI
;
A
#
# COMPACT_ATOMS: atom_id res chain seq x y z
N MET A 1 -34.39 -37.69 -14.55
CA MET A 1 -34.15 -36.44 -15.29
C MET A 1 -32.83 -36.57 -16.02
N LYS A 2 -32.75 -36.16 -17.30
CA LYS A 2 -31.51 -36.05 -18.06
C LYS A 2 -31.07 -34.59 -18.20
N ALA A 3 -29.90 -34.27 -17.68
CA ALA A 3 -29.31 -32.94 -17.75
C ALA A 3 -28.07 -32.93 -18.64
N ILE A 4 -28.04 -32.02 -19.62
CA ILE A 4 -26.82 -31.74 -20.42
C ILE A 4 -26.22 -30.42 -19.93
N ILE A 5 -24.90 -30.40 -19.76
CA ILE A 5 -24.13 -29.23 -19.34
C ILE A 5 -23.09 -28.93 -20.42
N ILE A 6 -23.15 -27.73 -20.99
CA ILE A 6 -22.21 -27.25 -22.00
C ILE A 6 -21.18 -26.34 -21.34
N GLY A 7 -19.92 -26.78 -21.30
CA GLY A 7 -18.79 -26.14 -20.64
C GLY A 7 -18.44 -26.83 -19.32
N GLY A 8 -17.22 -27.35 -19.20
CA GLY A 8 -16.77 -28.22 -18.11
C GLY A 8 -15.89 -27.55 -17.05
N VAL A 9 -15.94 -26.23 -16.93
CA VAL A 9 -15.09 -25.44 -16.00
C VAL A 9 -15.94 -24.85 -14.86
N ALA A 10 -15.78 -23.58 -14.48
CA ALA A 10 -16.30 -23.04 -13.21
C ALA A 10 -17.81 -23.27 -12.98
N GLY A 11 -18.66 -22.75 -13.87
CA GLY A 11 -20.12 -22.87 -13.74
C GLY A 11 -20.63 -24.30 -13.95
N GLY A 12 -20.28 -24.90 -15.08
CA GLY A 12 -20.76 -26.23 -15.47
C GLY A 12 -20.27 -27.37 -14.56
N ALA A 13 -18.98 -27.40 -14.19
CA ALA A 13 -18.47 -28.44 -13.29
C ALA A 13 -19.09 -28.34 -11.88
N THR A 14 -19.30 -27.12 -11.40
CA THR A 14 -20.00 -26.89 -10.12
C THR A 14 -21.44 -27.37 -10.19
N ALA A 15 -22.15 -27.09 -11.28
CA ALA A 15 -23.51 -27.57 -11.49
C ALA A 15 -23.57 -29.10 -11.57
N ALA A 16 -22.67 -29.74 -12.33
CA ALA A 16 -22.59 -31.19 -12.48
C ALA A 16 -22.40 -31.88 -11.12
N ALA A 17 -21.41 -31.44 -10.34
CA ALA A 17 -21.14 -31.99 -9.02
C ALA A 17 -22.31 -31.73 -8.05
N ARG A 18 -23.00 -30.59 -8.17
CA ARG A 18 -24.16 -30.27 -7.31
C ARG A 18 -25.40 -31.09 -7.69
N LEU A 19 -25.71 -31.24 -8.98
CA LEU A 19 -26.83 -32.05 -9.46
C LEU A 19 -26.74 -33.48 -8.93
N ARG A 20 -25.58 -34.13 -9.03
CA ARG A 20 -25.39 -35.48 -8.49
C ARG A 20 -25.70 -35.56 -6.99
N ARG A 21 -25.27 -34.57 -6.20
CA ARG A 21 -25.53 -34.54 -4.75
C ARG A 21 -27.01 -34.33 -4.39
N ILE A 22 -27.84 -33.87 -5.31
CA ILE A 22 -29.28 -33.65 -5.06
C ILE A 22 -30.10 -34.82 -5.60
N ASP A 23 -29.71 -35.38 -6.74
CA ASP A 23 -30.44 -36.46 -7.41
C ASP A 23 -29.48 -37.54 -7.91
N GLU A 24 -29.44 -38.67 -7.20
CA GLU A 24 -28.62 -39.84 -7.56
C GLU A 24 -29.18 -40.58 -8.80
N SER A 25 -30.44 -40.34 -9.17
CA SER A 25 -31.08 -40.93 -10.35
C SER A 25 -30.92 -40.09 -11.62
N ALA A 26 -30.41 -38.87 -11.50
CA ALA A 26 -30.19 -38.00 -12.65
C ALA A 26 -29.13 -38.59 -13.60
N GLU A 27 -29.42 -38.57 -14.89
CA GLU A 27 -28.44 -38.76 -15.95
C GLU A 27 -27.81 -37.41 -16.25
N ILE A 28 -26.49 -37.28 -16.07
CA ILE A 28 -25.78 -36.01 -16.20
C ILE A 28 -24.69 -36.18 -17.26
N VAL A 29 -24.81 -35.45 -18.36
CA VAL A 29 -23.81 -35.39 -19.43
C VAL A 29 -23.16 -34.02 -19.40
N MET A 30 -21.83 -33.98 -19.30
CA MET A 30 -21.05 -32.75 -19.34
C MET A 30 -20.15 -32.74 -20.57
N VAL A 31 -20.34 -31.73 -21.42
CA VAL A 31 -19.67 -31.59 -22.70
C VAL A 31 -18.65 -30.46 -22.61
N GLU A 32 -17.40 -30.74 -22.99
CA GLU A 32 -16.30 -29.78 -23.01
C GLU A 32 -15.55 -29.90 -24.34
N ARG A 33 -15.42 -28.77 -25.05
CA ARG A 33 -14.73 -28.74 -26.35
C ARG A 33 -13.22 -28.89 -26.19
N GLY A 34 -12.68 -28.42 -25.08
CA GLY A 34 -11.28 -28.57 -24.72
C GLY A 34 -10.93 -29.99 -24.25
N PRO A 35 -9.63 -30.27 -24.08
CA PRO A 35 -9.17 -31.56 -23.56
C PRO A 35 -9.30 -31.71 -22.04
N TYR A 36 -9.54 -30.61 -21.30
CA TYR A 36 -9.55 -30.61 -19.83
C TYR A 36 -10.85 -30.01 -19.29
N VAL A 37 -11.36 -30.62 -18.23
CA VAL A 37 -12.42 -30.06 -17.38
C VAL A 37 -11.81 -29.51 -16.10
N SER A 38 -12.51 -28.60 -15.43
CA SER A 38 -12.16 -28.13 -14.08
C SER A 38 -10.69 -27.73 -13.89
N PHE A 39 -10.12 -27.02 -14.87
CA PHE A 39 -8.78 -26.45 -14.73
C PHE A 39 -8.83 -25.05 -14.09
N ALA A 40 -7.74 -24.64 -13.46
CA ALA A 40 -7.61 -23.35 -12.77
C ALA A 40 -7.21 -22.24 -13.76
N ASN A 41 -8.19 -21.65 -14.46
CA ASN A 41 -7.93 -20.53 -15.41
C ASN A 41 -7.13 -19.39 -14.76
N CYS A 42 -7.45 -19.06 -13.50
CA CYS A 42 -6.78 -18.01 -12.74
C CYS A 42 -5.32 -18.37 -12.38
N GLY A 43 -4.94 -19.64 -12.47
CA GLY A 43 -3.58 -20.11 -12.24
C GLY A 43 -2.68 -19.98 -13.47
N LEU A 44 -3.24 -19.77 -14.67
CA LEU A 44 -2.48 -19.83 -15.92
C LEU A 44 -1.32 -18.80 -15.98
N PRO A 45 -1.52 -17.51 -15.64
CA PRO A 45 -0.42 -16.54 -15.66
C PRO A 45 0.71 -16.93 -14.71
N TYR A 46 0.40 -17.46 -13.52
CA TYR A 46 1.39 -17.82 -12.51
C TYR A 46 2.25 -19.03 -12.88
N HIS A 47 1.83 -19.84 -13.86
CA HIS A 47 2.68 -20.88 -14.43
C HIS A 47 3.74 -20.30 -15.38
N ILE A 48 3.50 -19.13 -16.00
CA ILE A 48 4.44 -18.48 -16.92
C ILE A 48 5.75 -18.12 -16.19
N SER A 49 5.66 -17.56 -14.99
CA SER A 49 6.84 -17.25 -14.16
C SER A 49 7.44 -18.48 -13.48
N GLY A 50 6.68 -19.56 -13.34
CA GLY A 50 7.04 -20.73 -12.54
C GLY A 50 6.63 -20.63 -11.07
N ALA A 51 5.90 -19.58 -10.66
CA ALA A 51 5.33 -19.46 -9.32
C ALA A 51 4.40 -20.65 -8.99
N ILE A 52 3.65 -21.12 -9.99
CA ILE A 52 3.08 -22.48 -10.01
C ILE A 52 3.98 -23.33 -10.89
N ALA A 53 4.90 -24.07 -10.28
CA ALA A 53 5.95 -24.79 -11.02
C ALA A 53 5.41 -25.98 -11.83
N GLU A 54 4.45 -26.72 -11.26
CA GLU A 54 3.91 -27.94 -11.87
C GLU A 54 2.63 -27.65 -12.65
N ARG A 55 2.62 -27.99 -13.93
CA ARG A 55 1.46 -27.81 -14.82
C ARG A 55 0.23 -28.57 -14.31
N GLU A 56 0.45 -29.73 -13.71
CA GLU A 56 -0.57 -30.63 -13.18
C GLU A 56 -1.38 -29.99 -12.04
N GLN A 57 -0.79 -29.04 -11.31
CA GLN A 57 -1.50 -28.28 -10.25
C GLN A 57 -2.62 -27.40 -10.81
N LEU A 58 -2.59 -27.09 -12.11
CA LEU A 58 -3.66 -26.36 -12.78
C LEU A 58 -4.86 -27.28 -13.11
N LEU A 59 -4.71 -28.60 -13.04
CA LEU A 59 -5.76 -29.58 -13.33
C LEU A 59 -6.45 -30.01 -12.03
N VAL A 60 -7.41 -29.21 -11.55
CA VAL A 60 -8.04 -29.39 -10.24
C VAL A 60 -8.85 -30.69 -10.15
N ALA A 61 -9.51 -31.08 -11.25
CA ALA A 61 -10.21 -32.35 -11.35
C ALA A 61 -10.14 -32.92 -12.77
N THR A 62 -10.19 -34.25 -12.88
CA THR A 62 -10.17 -34.97 -14.15
C THR A 62 -11.55 -35.44 -14.57
N ALA A 63 -11.70 -35.81 -15.86
CA ALA A 63 -12.93 -36.42 -16.35
C ALA A 63 -13.22 -37.75 -15.64
N GLU A 64 -12.17 -38.53 -15.36
CA GLU A 64 -12.23 -39.80 -14.64
C GLU A 64 -12.77 -39.60 -13.22
N LEU A 65 -12.27 -38.60 -12.50
CA LEU A 65 -12.77 -38.25 -11.17
C LEU A 65 -14.27 -37.92 -11.21
N PHE A 66 -14.73 -37.20 -12.22
CA PHE A 66 -16.15 -36.89 -12.38
C PHE A 66 -17.01 -38.13 -12.68
N ARG A 67 -16.51 -39.05 -13.50
CA ARG A 67 -17.20 -40.32 -13.79
C ARG A 67 -17.30 -41.19 -12.54
N GLU A 68 -16.21 -41.35 -11.79
CA GLU A 68 -16.17 -42.24 -10.62
C GLU A 68 -16.89 -41.64 -9.41
N ARG A 69 -16.58 -40.39 -9.06
CA ARG A 69 -17.10 -39.76 -7.84
C ARG A 69 -18.53 -39.26 -8.02
N TYR A 70 -18.84 -38.71 -9.19
CA TYR A 70 -20.10 -38.02 -9.44
C TYR A 70 -20.98 -38.72 -10.48
N LYS A 71 -20.59 -39.87 -11.03
CA LYS A 71 -21.36 -40.58 -12.08
C LYS A 71 -21.83 -39.61 -13.18
N VAL A 72 -20.94 -38.71 -13.61
CA VAL A 72 -21.20 -37.76 -14.69
C VAL A 72 -20.55 -38.32 -15.96
N ASP A 73 -21.30 -38.43 -17.04
CA ASP A 73 -20.75 -38.73 -18.37
C ASP A 73 -20.02 -37.49 -18.90
N VAL A 74 -18.70 -37.47 -18.73
CA VAL A 74 -17.85 -36.36 -19.20
C VAL A 74 -17.32 -36.66 -20.60
N ARG A 75 -17.64 -35.78 -21.55
CA ARG A 75 -17.21 -35.85 -22.96
C ARG A 75 -16.33 -34.65 -23.28
N VAL A 76 -15.01 -34.84 -23.16
CA VAL A 76 -14.00 -33.86 -23.59
C VAL A 76 -13.82 -33.91 -25.11
N ARG A 77 -13.16 -32.89 -25.69
CA ARG A 77 -12.97 -32.75 -27.15
C ARG A 77 -14.29 -32.92 -27.91
N THR A 78 -15.39 -32.49 -27.31
CA THR A 78 -16.73 -32.59 -27.87
C THR A 78 -17.37 -31.22 -27.80
N GLU A 79 -17.81 -30.71 -28.93
CA GLU A 79 -18.39 -29.38 -29.05
C GLU A 79 -19.89 -29.48 -29.28
N ALA A 80 -20.68 -28.75 -28.50
CA ALA A 80 -22.07 -28.52 -28.84
C ALA A 80 -22.12 -27.47 -29.96
N ILE A 81 -22.76 -27.81 -31.09
CA ILE A 81 -22.77 -26.96 -32.30
C ILE A 81 -24.16 -26.40 -32.64
N ALA A 82 -25.23 -27.02 -32.13
CA ALA A 82 -26.60 -26.54 -32.31
C ALA A 82 -27.51 -27.03 -31.18
N ILE A 83 -28.58 -26.27 -30.90
CA ILE A 83 -29.63 -26.65 -29.95
C ILE A 83 -30.96 -26.60 -30.68
N ASP A 84 -31.68 -27.72 -30.72
CA ASP A 84 -33.09 -27.76 -31.13
C ASP A 84 -33.97 -27.75 -29.88
N ARG A 85 -34.63 -26.62 -29.66
CA ARG A 85 -35.51 -26.41 -28.49
C ARG A 85 -36.82 -27.18 -28.60
N ALA A 86 -37.36 -27.35 -29.81
CA ALA A 86 -38.63 -28.03 -30.01
C ALA A 86 -38.47 -29.55 -29.82
N ALA A 87 -37.39 -30.10 -30.36
CA ALA A 87 -37.04 -31.51 -30.19
C ALA A 87 -36.37 -31.81 -28.83
N LYS A 88 -35.94 -30.77 -28.09
CA LYS A 88 -35.13 -30.86 -26.86
C LYS A 88 -33.88 -31.70 -27.05
N THR A 89 -33.12 -31.39 -28.10
CA THR A 89 -31.85 -32.04 -28.41
C THR A 89 -30.72 -31.03 -28.58
N VAL A 90 -29.49 -31.46 -28.30
CA VAL A 90 -28.26 -30.72 -28.60
C VAL A 90 -27.46 -31.56 -29.60
N ARG A 91 -27.03 -30.92 -30.70
CA ARG A 91 -26.10 -31.54 -31.63
C ARG A 91 -24.68 -31.41 -31.12
N LEU A 92 -24.02 -32.54 -30.92
CA LEU A 92 -22.66 -32.66 -30.42
C LEU A 92 -21.74 -33.15 -31.54
N ARG A 93 -20.58 -32.51 -31.70
CA ARG A 93 -19.52 -32.92 -32.62
C ARG A 93 -18.30 -33.36 -31.82
N ASN A 94 -17.85 -34.60 -32.03
CA ASN A 94 -16.56 -35.05 -31.52
C ASN A 94 -15.44 -34.43 -32.40
N LEU A 95 -14.57 -33.63 -31.80
CA LEU A 95 -13.55 -32.86 -32.53
C LEU A 95 -12.37 -33.71 -33.01
N GLU A 96 -12.23 -34.95 -32.53
CA GLU A 96 -11.19 -35.87 -32.98
C GLU A 96 -11.63 -36.68 -34.22
N THR A 97 -12.89 -37.10 -34.24
CA THR A 97 -13.44 -37.99 -35.29
C THR A 97 -14.29 -37.26 -36.31
N GLY A 98 -14.78 -36.05 -35.99
CA GLY A 98 -15.75 -35.30 -36.80
C GLY A 98 -17.18 -35.84 -36.73
N ALA A 99 -17.43 -36.92 -35.97
CA ALA A 99 -18.76 -37.52 -35.84
C ALA A 99 -19.73 -36.58 -35.13
N GLU A 100 -20.93 -36.44 -35.67
CA GLU A 100 -22.02 -35.65 -35.10
C GLU A 100 -23.13 -36.56 -34.56
N THR A 101 -23.67 -36.21 -33.40
CA THR A 101 -24.75 -36.94 -32.72
C THR A 101 -25.74 -35.97 -32.08
N ASP A 102 -27.02 -36.29 -32.11
CA ASP A 102 -28.05 -35.52 -31.41
C ASP A 102 -28.35 -36.18 -30.06
N GLU A 103 -28.18 -35.42 -28.96
CA GLU A 103 -28.37 -35.88 -27.59
C GLU A 103 -29.59 -35.18 -26.96
N SER A 104 -30.54 -35.95 -26.43
CA SER A 104 -31.77 -35.39 -25.82
C SER A 104 -31.55 -34.90 -24.38
N TYR A 105 -32.33 -33.90 -23.96
CA TYR A 105 -32.28 -33.38 -22.59
C TYR A 105 -33.67 -33.07 -22.01
N ASP A 106 -33.81 -33.27 -20.69
CA ASP A 106 -34.91 -32.67 -19.92
C ASP A 106 -34.56 -31.26 -19.46
N ARG A 107 -33.28 -31.04 -19.14
CA ARG A 107 -32.69 -29.76 -18.72
C ARG A 107 -31.35 -29.53 -19.40
N LEU A 108 -31.10 -28.30 -19.83
CA LEU A 108 -29.84 -27.88 -20.43
C LEU A 108 -29.22 -26.74 -19.63
N LEU A 109 -27.91 -26.80 -19.40
CA LEU A 109 -27.13 -25.71 -18.82
C LEU A 109 -26.11 -25.18 -19.82
N LEU A 110 -26.17 -23.90 -20.14
CA LEU A 110 -25.16 -23.18 -20.91
C LEU A 110 -24.17 -22.51 -19.95
N SER A 111 -22.93 -23.00 -19.94
CA SER A 111 -21.79 -22.37 -19.24
C SER A 111 -20.56 -22.23 -20.17
N PRO A 112 -20.70 -21.71 -21.42
CA PRO A 112 -19.61 -21.68 -22.39
C PRO A 112 -18.52 -20.64 -22.07
N GLY A 113 -18.78 -19.75 -21.11
CA GLY A 113 -17.86 -18.71 -20.66
C GLY A 113 -17.75 -17.55 -21.65
N ALA A 114 -16.58 -16.94 -21.71
CA ALA A 114 -16.27 -15.84 -22.62
C ALA A 114 -14.98 -16.11 -23.41
N GLU A 115 -14.85 -15.51 -24.57
CA GLU A 115 -13.69 -15.66 -25.47
C GLU A 115 -12.83 -14.40 -25.46
N PRO A 116 -11.49 -14.50 -25.60
CA PRO A 116 -10.62 -13.33 -25.72
C PRO A 116 -11.03 -12.51 -26.94
N PHE A 117 -11.16 -11.20 -26.76
CA PHE A 117 -11.49 -10.31 -27.85
C PHE A 117 -10.27 -10.15 -28.78
N LYS A 118 -10.43 -10.53 -30.05
CA LYS A 118 -9.43 -10.30 -31.11
C LYS A 118 -9.96 -9.25 -32.09
N PRO A 119 -9.41 -8.02 -32.12
CA PRO A 119 -9.81 -6.98 -33.05
C PRO A 119 -9.33 -7.33 -34.46
N GLN A 120 -9.99 -6.80 -35.48
CA GLN A 120 -9.59 -6.98 -36.88
C GLN A 120 -8.44 -6.01 -37.21
N LEU A 121 -7.21 -6.36 -36.81
CA LEU A 121 -6.02 -5.56 -37.07
C LEU A 121 -5.10 -6.25 -38.08
N PRO A 122 -4.45 -5.50 -39.01
CA PRO A 122 -3.47 -6.08 -39.92
C PRO A 122 -2.34 -6.78 -39.15
N GLY A 123 -2.02 -8.01 -39.55
CA GLY A 123 -0.92 -8.80 -38.97
C GLY A 123 -1.23 -9.47 -37.62
N ILE A 124 -2.47 -9.41 -37.10
CA ILE A 124 -2.81 -9.97 -35.78
C ILE A 124 -2.61 -11.49 -35.65
N ASP A 125 -2.60 -12.22 -36.78
CA ASP A 125 -2.40 -13.66 -36.82
C ASP A 125 -0.91 -14.07 -36.93
N ALA A 126 0.02 -13.12 -36.71
CA ALA A 126 1.44 -13.42 -36.69
C ALA A 126 1.78 -14.47 -35.62
N PRO A 127 2.77 -15.36 -35.87
CA PRO A 127 3.02 -16.54 -35.05
C PRO A 127 3.43 -16.24 -33.61
N HIS A 128 3.98 -15.04 -33.34
CA HIS A 128 4.41 -14.60 -32.01
C HIS A 128 3.31 -13.91 -31.20
N ILE A 129 2.06 -13.89 -31.69
CA ILE A 129 0.92 -13.24 -31.03
C ILE A 129 0.04 -14.29 -30.37
N PHE A 130 -0.12 -14.16 -29.06
CA PHE A 130 -0.83 -15.11 -28.21
C PHE A 130 -2.03 -14.45 -27.52
N THR A 131 -2.97 -15.28 -27.09
CA THR A 131 -4.02 -14.97 -26.11
C THR A 131 -3.92 -16.00 -24.99
N LEU A 132 -4.46 -15.71 -23.80
CA LEU A 132 -4.45 -16.65 -22.68
C LEU A 132 -5.87 -16.87 -22.14
N ARG A 133 -6.46 -18.04 -22.40
CA ARG A 133 -7.75 -18.46 -21.81
C ARG A 133 -7.72 -19.85 -21.21
N ASN A 134 -6.99 -20.78 -21.82
CA ASN A 134 -7.04 -22.20 -21.47
C ASN A 134 -5.64 -22.83 -21.40
N ILE A 135 -5.59 -24.11 -21.00
CA ILE A 135 -4.33 -24.87 -20.91
C ILE A 135 -3.61 -24.98 -22.27
N PRO A 136 -4.26 -25.29 -23.41
CA PRO A 136 -3.61 -25.23 -24.72
C PRO A 136 -2.98 -23.88 -25.07
N ASP A 137 -3.62 -22.75 -24.72
CA ASP A 137 -3.05 -21.41 -24.90
C ASP A 137 -1.77 -21.24 -24.08
N LEU A 138 -1.81 -21.63 -22.81
CA LEU A 138 -0.65 -21.62 -21.92
C LEU A 138 0.47 -22.52 -22.46
N ASP A 139 0.15 -23.74 -22.91
CA ASP A 139 1.11 -24.69 -23.45
C ASP A 139 1.84 -24.10 -24.68
N ARG A 140 1.13 -23.34 -25.55
CA ARG A 140 1.73 -22.62 -26.68
C ARG A 140 2.67 -21.51 -26.23
N ILE A 141 2.29 -20.71 -25.24
CA ILE A 141 3.17 -19.67 -24.66
C ILE A 141 4.41 -20.33 -24.04
N MET A 142 4.25 -21.39 -23.25
CA MET A 142 5.36 -22.09 -22.60
C MET A 142 6.27 -22.82 -23.59
N ALA A 143 5.76 -23.31 -24.71
CA ALA A 143 6.56 -23.84 -25.81
C ALA A 143 7.41 -22.72 -26.43
N HIS A 144 6.81 -21.59 -26.79
CA HIS A 144 7.52 -20.44 -27.35
C HIS A 144 8.61 -19.90 -26.42
N LEU A 145 8.30 -19.77 -25.12
CA LEU A 145 9.27 -19.35 -24.10
C LEU A 145 10.48 -20.29 -23.98
N ARG A 146 10.31 -21.59 -24.26
CA ARG A 146 11.39 -22.59 -24.20
C ARG A 146 12.20 -22.67 -25.50
N GLU A 147 11.52 -22.60 -26.63
CA GLU A 147 12.10 -22.86 -27.95
C GLU A 147 12.75 -21.60 -28.54
N ALA A 148 12.09 -20.45 -28.44
CA ALA A 148 12.56 -19.19 -29.02
C ALA A 148 13.40 -18.34 -28.06
N ALA A 149 13.37 -18.64 -26.76
CA ALA A 149 14.04 -17.87 -25.69
C ALA A 149 13.85 -16.34 -25.84
N PRO A 150 12.58 -15.86 -25.92
CA PRO A 150 12.29 -14.46 -26.17
C PRO A 150 12.85 -13.56 -25.06
N ARG A 151 13.30 -12.36 -25.43
CA ARG A 151 13.81 -11.35 -24.49
C ARG A 151 12.84 -10.20 -24.28
N ARG A 152 12.03 -9.88 -25.30
CA ARG A 152 11.13 -8.72 -25.34
C ARG A 152 9.68 -9.17 -25.37
N ALA A 153 8.91 -8.76 -24.38
CA ALA A 153 7.48 -9.02 -24.29
C ALA A 153 6.68 -7.73 -24.47
N VAL A 154 5.64 -7.78 -25.29
CA VAL A 154 4.62 -6.72 -25.37
C VAL A 154 3.28 -7.31 -24.96
N VAL A 155 2.66 -6.73 -23.93
CA VAL A 155 1.31 -7.09 -23.48
C VAL A 155 0.35 -5.96 -23.85
N ILE A 156 -0.69 -6.29 -24.61
CA ILE A 156 -1.69 -5.32 -25.06
C ILE A 156 -2.94 -5.46 -24.18
N GLY A 157 -3.31 -4.39 -23.47
CA GLY A 157 -4.41 -4.32 -22.51
C GLY A 157 -3.90 -4.36 -21.07
N GLY A 158 -4.26 -3.35 -20.28
CA GLY A 158 -3.94 -3.16 -18.86
C GLY A 158 -5.08 -3.55 -17.92
N GLY A 159 -5.95 -4.49 -18.33
CA GLY A 159 -6.90 -5.13 -17.41
C GLY A 159 -6.22 -6.12 -16.45
N TYR A 160 -7.00 -6.82 -15.63
CA TYR A 160 -6.46 -7.80 -14.67
C TYR A 160 -5.51 -8.81 -15.31
N ILE A 161 -5.97 -9.52 -16.35
CA ILE A 161 -5.17 -10.52 -17.08
C ILE A 161 -3.89 -9.90 -17.67
N GLY A 162 -3.99 -8.69 -18.21
CA GLY A 162 -2.85 -8.00 -18.82
C GLY A 162 -1.75 -7.69 -17.82
N VAL A 163 -2.12 -7.18 -16.64
CA VAL A 163 -1.16 -6.91 -15.56
C VAL A 163 -0.57 -8.22 -15.01
N GLU A 164 -1.37 -9.27 -14.83
CA GLU A 164 -0.85 -10.59 -14.39
C GLU A 164 0.15 -11.18 -15.39
N VAL A 165 -0.16 -11.14 -16.68
CA VAL A 165 0.74 -11.64 -17.72
C VAL A 165 2.01 -10.80 -17.78
N ALA A 166 1.89 -9.47 -17.70
CA ALA A 166 3.06 -8.58 -17.70
C ALA A 166 3.97 -8.85 -16.50
N GLU A 167 3.40 -8.98 -15.30
CA GLU A 167 4.14 -9.38 -14.10
C GLU A 167 4.86 -10.71 -14.30
N ASN A 168 4.16 -11.75 -14.76
CA ASN A 168 4.74 -13.08 -14.84
C ASN A 168 5.79 -13.23 -15.96
N LEU A 169 5.69 -12.46 -17.05
CA LEU A 169 6.76 -12.39 -18.06
C LEU A 169 7.98 -11.64 -17.52
N HIS A 170 7.76 -10.56 -16.76
CA HIS A 170 8.83 -9.82 -16.12
C HIS A 170 9.58 -10.64 -15.06
N GLU A 171 8.86 -11.35 -14.18
CA GLU A 171 9.45 -12.26 -13.19
C GLU A 171 10.27 -13.39 -13.85
N ARG A 172 9.90 -13.78 -15.08
CA ARG A 172 10.67 -14.73 -15.90
C ARG A 172 11.94 -14.11 -16.51
N GLY A 173 12.13 -12.80 -16.39
CA GLY A 173 13.32 -12.07 -16.85
C GLY A 173 13.17 -11.39 -18.21
N LEU A 174 11.95 -11.26 -18.74
CA LEU A 174 11.72 -10.56 -20.01
C LEU A 174 11.57 -9.04 -19.80
N PHE A 175 12.15 -8.28 -20.71
CA PHE A 175 11.86 -6.86 -20.86
C PHE A 175 10.43 -6.70 -21.32
N THR A 176 9.58 -6.22 -20.41
CA THR A 176 8.13 -6.28 -20.59
C THR A 176 7.55 -4.89 -20.74
N THR A 177 6.80 -4.71 -21.82
CA THR A 177 6.11 -3.47 -22.15
C THR A 177 4.60 -3.68 -22.17
N LEU A 178 3.87 -2.90 -21.38
CA LEU A 178 2.40 -2.93 -21.34
C LEU A 178 1.83 -1.76 -22.16
N VAL A 179 0.85 -2.01 -23.02
CA VAL A 179 0.18 -0.96 -23.81
C VAL A 179 -1.31 -0.95 -23.48
N GLU A 180 -1.82 0.17 -22.98
CA GLU A 180 -3.23 0.37 -22.65
C GLU A 180 -3.81 1.57 -23.42
N GLY A 181 -4.98 1.36 -24.01
CA GLY A 181 -5.68 2.37 -24.81
C GLY A 181 -6.41 3.41 -23.99
N ALA A 182 -6.70 3.13 -22.72
CA ALA A 182 -7.21 4.07 -21.73
C ALA A 182 -6.08 4.86 -21.03
N ASP A 183 -6.46 5.88 -20.29
CA ASP A 183 -5.55 6.74 -19.51
C ASP A 183 -5.09 6.12 -18.18
N GLN A 184 -5.50 4.88 -17.90
CA GLN A 184 -5.09 4.10 -16.72
C GLN A 184 -5.19 2.60 -16.96
N ILE A 185 -4.46 1.83 -16.16
CA ILE A 185 -4.68 0.38 -16.01
C ILE A 185 -5.80 0.09 -15.01
N ILE A 186 -6.26 -1.17 -14.99
CA ILE A 186 -7.23 -1.72 -14.04
C ILE A 186 -8.49 -0.84 -13.94
N ALA A 187 -9.28 -0.84 -15.01
CA ALA A 187 -10.47 0.01 -15.14
C ALA A 187 -11.46 0.01 -13.94
N PRO A 188 -11.63 -1.09 -13.17
CA PRO A 188 -12.46 -1.08 -11.97
C PRO A 188 -11.98 -0.13 -10.86
N LEU A 189 -10.69 0.20 -10.79
CA LEU A 189 -10.18 1.24 -9.92
C LEU A 189 -10.44 2.64 -10.51
N ASP A 190 -10.60 3.62 -9.64
CA ASP A 190 -10.45 5.03 -10.02
C ASP A 190 -8.97 5.37 -10.19
N ASP A 191 -8.71 6.47 -10.88
CA ASP A 191 -7.36 6.88 -11.28
C ASP A 191 -6.45 7.19 -10.10
N ASP A 192 -6.96 7.75 -9.00
CA ASP A 192 -6.18 7.92 -7.77
C ASP A 192 -5.67 6.61 -7.17
N MET A 193 -6.46 5.53 -7.26
CA MET A 193 -6.06 4.21 -6.78
C MET A 193 -5.18 3.49 -7.81
N ALA A 194 -5.49 3.61 -9.10
CA ALA A 194 -4.67 3.05 -10.18
C ALA A 194 -3.28 3.70 -10.24
N ALA A 195 -3.15 4.99 -9.91
CA ALA A 195 -1.87 5.70 -9.84
C ALA A 195 -0.88 5.07 -8.85
N ILE A 196 -1.36 4.44 -7.78
CA ILE A 196 -0.54 3.69 -6.82
C ILE A 196 0.10 2.49 -7.54
N VAL A 197 -0.70 1.75 -8.32
CA VAL A 197 -0.24 0.61 -9.10
C VAL A 197 0.68 1.05 -10.23
N HIS A 198 0.36 2.14 -10.93
CA HIS A 198 1.24 2.75 -11.93
C HIS A 198 2.62 3.05 -11.36
N SER A 199 2.67 3.66 -10.16
CA SER A 199 3.95 3.95 -9.49
C SER A 199 4.74 2.68 -9.24
N HIS A 200 4.08 1.64 -8.74
CA HIS A 200 4.73 0.37 -8.45
C HIS A 200 5.27 -0.34 -9.70
N LEU A 201 4.52 -0.32 -10.81
CA LEU A 201 4.98 -0.85 -12.10
C LEU A 201 6.22 -0.11 -12.62
N ARG A 202 6.29 1.22 -12.44
CA ARG A 202 7.49 1.99 -12.79
C ARG A 202 8.68 1.62 -11.92
N ASP A 203 8.46 1.42 -10.62
CA ASP A 203 9.51 1.00 -9.69
C ASP A 203 10.03 -0.42 -10.02
N LYS A 204 9.18 -1.26 -10.62
CA LYS A 204 9.51 -2.59 -11.16
C LYS A 204 10.07 -2.57 -12.58
N HIS A 205 10.36 -1.40 -13.14
CA HIS A 205 10.93 -1.26 -14.49
C HIS A 205 10.07 -1.93 -15.59
N ILE A 206 8.75 -1.99 -15.39
CA ILE A 206 7.82 -2.26 -16.49
C ILE A 206 7.74 -0.98 -17.32
N GLU A 207 8.01 -1.08 -18.62
CA GLU A 207 7.70 -0.01 -19.56
C GLU A 207 6.19 -0.04 -19.81
N PHE A 208 5.52 1.09 -19.78
CA PHE A 208 4.13 1.09 -20.23
C PHE A 208 3.67 2.39 -20.87
N TYR A 209 2.74 2.21 -21.80
CA TYR A 209 2.07 3.25 -22.58
C TYR A 209 0.60 3.29 -22.18
N LEU A 210 0.11 4.50 -21.89
CA LEU A 210 -1.30 4.79 -21.61
C LEU A 210 -1.82 5.71 -22.71
N SER A 211 -3.13 5.70 -22.94
CA SER A 211 -3.80 6.46 -23.99
C SER A 211 -3.23 6.21 -25.38
N ASP A 212 -2.72 4.99 -25.62
CA ASP A 212 -2.12 4.61 -26.90
C ASP A 212 -2.60 3.21 -27.30
N LYS A 213 -3.01 3.05 -28.54
CA LYS A 213 -3.63 1.82 -29.03
C LYS A 213 -2.75 1.14 -30.05
N ILE A 214 -2.84 -0.17 -30.09
CA ILE A 214 -2.24 -0.95 -31.18
C ILE A 214 -3.01 -0.70 -32.48
N GLN A 215 -2.29 -0.32 -33.54
CA GLN A 215 -2.85 -0.05 -34.86
C GLN A 215 -2.67 -1.25 -35.81
N ARG A 216 -1.48 -1.85 -35.81
CA ARG A 216 -1.15 -3.02 -36.64
C ARG A 216 0.07 -3.76 -36.12
N PHE A 217 0.25 -4.97 -36.62
CA PHE A 217 1.43 -5.78 -36.41
C PHE A 217 2.15 -6.01 -37.74
N GLU A 218 3.46 -6.17 -37.68
CA GLU A 218 4.28 -6.59 -38.81
C GLU A 218 5.21 -7.71 -38.39
N ASP A 219 5.06 -8.86 -39.03
CA ASP A 219 5.95 -10.00 -38.81
C ASP A 219 7.27 -9.79 -39.56
N ARG A 220 8.39 -9.91 -38.83
CA ARG A 220 9.76 -9.84 -39.37
C ARG A 220 10.44 -11.21 -39.41
N GLY A 221 9.73 -12.29 -39.07
CA GLY A 221 10.25 -13.64 -39.03
C GLY A 221 10.85 -14.00 -37.67
N ASP A 222 11.82 -13.24 -37.16
CA ASP A 222 12.42 -13.45 -35.83
C ASP A 222 11.68 -12.72 -34.70
N HIS A 223 10.92 -11.66 -35.03
CA HIS A 223 10.16 -10.87 -34.07
C HIS A 223 8.95 -10.20 -34.74
N THR A 224 8.06 -9.63 -33.94
CA THR A 224 6.92 -8.83 -34.38
C THR A 224 7.13 -7.36 -34.03
N VAL A 225 6.86 -6.47 -34.99
CA VAL A 225 6.82 -5.02 -34.74
C VAL A 225 5.37 -4.61 -34.49
N CYS A 226 5.10 -4.08 -33.29
CA CYS A 226 3.84 -3.52 -32.87
C CYS A 226 3.82 -2.01 -33.18
N TYR A 227 2.89 -1.57 -34.04
CA TYR A 227 2.73 -0.16 -34.39
C TYR A 227 1.61 0.46 -33.58
N LEU A 228 1.92 1.49 -32.81
CA LEU A 228 0.94 2.20 -32.00
C LEU A 228 0.33 3.39 -32.76
N GLU A 229 -0.86 3.83 -32.35
CA GLU A 229 -1.55 4.99 -32.93
C GLU A 229 -0.73 6.28 -32.81
N SER A 230 0.08 6.41 -31.75
CA SER A 230 1.04 7.52 -31.60
C SER A 230 2.16 7.56 -32.65
N GLY A 231 2.30 6.51 -33.47
CA GLY A 231 3.40 6.32 -34.42
C GLY A 231 4.62 5.61 -33.83
N LYS A 232 4.60 5.29 -32.54
CA LYS A 232 5.61 4.48 -31.86
C LYS A 232 5.65 3.06 -32.42
N ARG A 233 6.83 2.44 -32.35
CA ARG A 233 7.10 1.10 -32.85
C ARG A 233 7.81 0.32 -31.77
N LEU A 234 7.19 -0.77 -31.33
CA LEU A 234 7.74 -1.65 -30.30
C LEU A 234 8.12 -2.98 -30.94
N GLN A 235 9.33 -3.47 -30.67
CA GLN A 235 9.75 -4.78 -31.15
C GLN A 235 9.50 -5.81 -30.05
N ALA A 236 8.79 -6.89 -30.37
CA ALA A 236 8.44 -7.93 -29.43
C ALA A 236 8.78 -9.31 -29.99
N ASP A 237 9.39 -10.16 -29.16
CA ASP A 237 9.64 -11.55 -29.47
C ASP A 237 8.43 -12.41 -29.05
N ILE A 238 7.61 -11.89 -28.14
CA ILE A 238 6.32 -12.43 -27.73
C ILE A 238 5.33 -11.27 -27.53
N VAL A 239 4.13 -11.41 -28.09
CA VAL A 239 3.02 -10.48 -27.88
C VAL A 239 1.87 -11.23 -27.22
N VAL A 240 1.29 -10.68 -26.15
CA VAL A 240 0.08 -11.24 -25.53
C VAL A 240 -1.07 -10.24 -25.56
N LEU A 241 -2.18 -10.65 -26.17
CA LEU A 241 -3.41 -9.85 -26.24
C LEU A 241 -4.30 -10.14 -25.01
N ALA A 242 -4.53 -9.12 -24.20
CA ALA A 242 -5.31 -9.13 -22.97
C ALA A 242 -6.33 -7.95 -22.90
N ILE A 243 -6.94 -7.63 -24.04
CA ILE A 243 -7.86 -6.50 -24.25
C ILE A 243 -9.34 -6.81 -23.93
N GLY A 244 -9.56 -7.69 -22.96
CA GLY A 244 -10.88 -8.11 -22.52
C GLY A 244 -11.45 -9.33 -23.24
N VAL A 245 -12.66 -9.71 -22.83
CA VAL A 245 -13.36 -10.92 -23.28
C VAL A 245 -14.78 -10.59 -23.73
N ARG A 246 -15.35 -11.42 -24.60
CA ARG A 246 -16.73 -11.33 -25.07
C ARG A 246 -17.51 -12.60 -24.67
N PRO A 247 -18.75 -12.48 -24.16
CA PRO A 247 -19.61 -13.63 -23.88
C PRO A 247 -19.73 -14.57 -25.09
N GLU A 248 -19.55 -15.88 -24.87
CA GLU A 248 -19.84 -16.89 -25.89
C GLU A 248 -21.37 -17.07 -25.97
N THR A 249 -21.96 -16.54 -27.03
CA THR A 249 -23.42 -16.52 -27.24
C THR A 249 -23.85 -17.20 -28.53
N THR A 250 -22.94 -17.87 -29.25
CA THR A 250 -23.22 -18.44 -30.58
C THR A 250 -24.34 -19.47 -30.49
N LEU A 251 -24.27 -20.38 -29.52
CA LEU A 251 -25.30 -21.40 -29.31
C LEU A 251 -26.64 -20.80 -28.91
N ALA A 252 -26.64 -19.87 -27.96
CA ALA A 252 -27.87 -19.22 -27.49
C ALA A 252 -28.57 -18.45 -28.61
N ARG A 253 -27.80 -17.68 -29.39
CA ARG A 253 -28.30 -16.94 -30.56
C ARG A 253 -28.83 -17.89 -31.63
N GLY A 254 -28.09 -18.95 -31.96
CA GLY A 254 -28.51 -19.96 -32.93
C GLY A 254 -29.79 -20.68 -32.53
N ALA A 255 -30.03 -20.84 -31.22
CA ALA A 255 -31.25 -21.41 -30.66
C ALA A 255 -32.40 -20.39 -30.49
N GLY A 256 -32.20 -19.12 -30.88
CA GLY A 256 -33.18 -18.06 -30.70
C GLY A 256 -33.53 -17.76 -29.23
N LEU A 257 -32.56 -17.91 -28.32
CA LEU A 257 -32.69 -17.45 -26.94
C LEU A 257 -32.47 -15.94 -26.85
N GLU A 258 -33.16 -15.29 -25.93
CA GLU A 258 -32.99 -13.85 -25.69
C GLU A 258 -31.57 -13.54 -25.21
N LEU A 259 -30.99 -12.49 -25.80
CA LEU A 259 -29.76 -11.86 -25.32
C LEU A 259 -30.09 -10.52 -24.70
N GLY A 260 -29.34 -10.13 -23.69
CA GLY A 260 -29.45 -8.83 -23.05
C GLY A 260 -28.78 -7.72 -23.88
N ASP A 261 -29.00 -6.48 -23.48
CA ASP A 261 -28.43 -5.30 -24.15
C ASP A 261 -26.90 -5.26 -24.01
N SER A 262 -26.34 -5.92 -22.99
CA SER A 262 -24.90 -6.10 -22.81
C SER A 262 -24.29 -7.13 -23.77
N GLY A 263 -25.12 -7.84 -24.56
CA GLY A 263 -24.71 -8.91 -25.47
C GLY A 263 -24.50 -10.27 -24.81
N GLY A 264 -24.76 -10.42 -23.50
CA GLY A 264 -24.77 -11.71 -22.81
C GLY A 264 -26.11 -12.44 -22.95
N ILE A 265 -26.15 -13.73 -22.60
CA ILE A 265 -27.40 -14.51 -22.54
C ILE A 265 -28.28 -13.92 -21.44
N LYS A 266 -29.52 -13.54 -21.78
CA LYS A 266 -30.45 -12.98 -20.82
C LYS A 266 -31.03 -14.10 -19.97
N VAL A 267 -31.02 -13.91 -18.66
CA VAL A 267 -31.59 -14.86 -17.70
C VAL A 267 -32.47 -14.17 -16.67
N ASN A 268 -33.42 -14.91 -16.11
CA ASN A 268 -34.21 -14.45 -14.97
C ASN A 268 -33.44 -14.64 -13.64
N ALA A 269 -34.05 -14.25 -12.51
CA ALA A 269 -33.45 -14.39 -11.19
C ALA A 269 -33.13 -15.84 -10.77
N TYR A 270 -33.66 -16.84 -11.46
CA TYR A 270 -33.40 -18.27 -11.24
C TYR A 270 -32.37 -18.84 -12.21
N LEU A 271 -31.74 -17.98 -13.03
CA LEU A 271 -30.74 -18.34 -14.04
C LEU A 271 -31.32 -19.14 -15.22
N GLN A 272 -32.65 -19.11 -15.41
CA GLN A 272 -33.30 -19.63 -16.62
C GLN A 272 -33.22 -18.61 -17.75
N THR A 273 -33.04 -19.10 -18.96
CA THR A 273 -33.12 -18.33 -20.21
C THR A 273 -34.59 -18.06 -20.58
N SER A 274 -34.83 -17.57 -21.80
CA SER A 274 -36.19 -17.44 -22.37
C SER A 274 -36.87 -18.80 -22.66
N ASP A 275 -36.18 -19.93 -22.42
CA ASP A 275 -36.75 -21.27 -22.47
C ASP A 275 -36.69 -21.92 -21.08
N ASP A 276 -37.83 -22.41 -20.59
CA ASP A 276 -37.97 -22.96 -19.23
C ASP A 276 -37.09 -24.19 -18.96
N SER A 277 -36.67 -24.89 -20.02
CA SER A 277 -35.82 -26.08 -19.92
C SER A 277 -34.32 -25.75 -20.00
N ILE A 278 -33.95 -24.50 -20.31
CA ILE A 278 -32.57 -24.07 -20.55
C ILE A 278 -32.16 -23.00 -19.54
N TYR A 279 -31.07 -23.25 -18.84
CA TYR A 279 -30.42 -22.34 -17.90
C TYR A 279 -29.09 -21.85 -18.48
N ALA A 280 -28.61 -20.71 -18.03
CA ALA A 280 -27.30 -20.21 -18.39
C ALA A 280 -26.59 -19.57 -17.19
N VAL A 281 -25.26 -19.73 -17.10
CA VAL A 281 -24.43 -19.23 -16.00
C VAL A 281 -23.04 -18.81 -16.46
N GLY A 282 -22.30 -18.12 -15.59
CA GLY A 282 -20.91 -17.73 -15.79
C GLY A 282 -20.76 -16.52 -16.71
N ASP A 283 -19.58 -16.38 -17.30
CA ASP A 283 -19.20 -15.20 -18.08
C ASP A 283 -20.05 -14.98 -19.35
N ALA A 284 -20.87 -15.96 -19.73
CA ALA A 284 -21.75 -15.91 -20.88
C ALA A 284 -23.06 -15.12 -20.63
N ILE A 285 -23.46 -14.93 -19.37
CA ILE A 285 -24.75 -14.31 -19.02
C ILE A 285 -24.64 -12.82 -18.72
N GLU A 286 -25.73 -12.10 -19.01
CA GLU A 286 -25.96 -10.77 -18.44
C GLU A 286 -26.41 -10.90 -16.98
N VAL A 287 -25.78 -10.15 -16.08
CA VAL A 287 -26.12 -10.12 -14.64
C VAL A 287 -26.58 -8.74 -14.23
N THR A 288 -27.40 -8.66 -13.17
CA THR A 288 -27.72 -7.39 -12.53
C THR A 288 -26.56 -6.96 -11.62
N GLN A 289 -26.02 -5.75 -11.81
CA GLN A 289 -25.09 -5.12 -10.87
C GLN A 289 -25.89 -4.66 -9.64
N THR A 290 -25.55 -5.16 -8.45
CA THR A 290 -26.42 -5.06 -7.26
C THR A 290 -26.61 -3.65 -6.71
N VAL A 291 -25.69 -2.73 -6.99
CA VAL A 291 -25.71 -1.34 -6.52
C VAL A 291 -26.52 -0.46 -7.49
N SER A 292 -26.24 -0.54 -8.80
CA SER A 292 -26.96 0.28 -9.80
C SER A 292 -28.30 -0.31 -10.23
N GLY A 293 -28.51 -1.62 -10.01
CA GLY A 293 -29.65 -2.37 -10.55
C GLY A 293 -29.60 -2.57 -12.07
N GLN A 294 -28.53 -2.13 -12.74
CA GLN A 294 -28.41 -2.18 -14.19
C GLN A 294 -27.84 -3.52 -14.68
N PRO A 295 -28.17 -3.96 -15.90
CA PRO A 295 -27.53 -5.10 -16.52
C PRO A 295 -26.04 -4.84 -16.79
N ALA A 296 -25.20 -5.86 -16.59
CA ALA A 296 -23.75 -5.80 -16.73
C ALA A 296 -23.13 -7.16 -17.10
N LEU A 297 -21.93 -7.11 -17.68
CA LEU A 297 -21.05 -8.28 -17.82
C LEU A 297 -19.96 -8.22 -16.75
N ILE A 298 -19.94 -9.22 -15.86
CA ILE A 298 -18.95 -9.31 -14.77
C ILE A 298 -18.34 -10.72 -14.79
N PRO A 299 -17.34 -10.95 -15.67
CA PRO A 299 -16.76 -12.28 -15.89
C PRO A 299 -15.78 -12.65 -14.77
N LEU A 300 -16.30 -13.21 -13.67
CA LEU A 300 -15.53 -13.58 -12.48
C LEU A 300 -15.89 -15.00 -12.03
N ALA A 301 -14.88 -15.74 -11.58
CA ALA A 301 -15.03 -17.15 -11.19
C ALA A 301 -15.96 -17.34 -9.97
N GLY A 302 -15.91 -16.44 -8.98
CA GLY A 302 -16.77 -16.52 -7.79
C GLY A 302 -18.26 -16.51 -8.13
N PRO A 303 -18.77 -15.50 -8.87
CA PRO A 303 -20.11 -15.51 -9.46
C PRO A 303 -20.43 -16.77 -10.25
N ALA A 304 -19.57 -17.21 -11.18
CA ALA A 304 -19.82 -18.38 -12.02
C ALA A 304 -20.04 -19.67 -11.19
N ASN A 305 -19.22 -19.91 -10.16
CA ASN A 305 -19.39 -21.07 -9.27
C ASN A 305 -20.70 -20.99 -8.47
N ARG A 306 -21.03 -19.82 -7.89
CA ARG A 306 -22.30 -19.63 -7.15
C ARG A 306 -23.52 -19.83 -8.05
N GLN A 307 -23.47 -19.29 -9.26
CA GLN A 307 -24.53 -19.42 -10.26
C GLN A 307 -24.70 -20.90 -10.68
N GLY A 308 -23.62 -21.61 -10.99
CA GLY A 308 -23.68 -23.04 -11.34
C GLY A 308 -24.34 -23.88 -10.25
N ARG A 309 -24.02 -23.60 -8.97
CA ARG A 309 -24.68 -24.23 -7.83
C ARG A 309 -26.19 -23.94 -7.80
N TYR A 310 -26.58 -22.68 -8.01
CA TYR A 310 -27.99 -22.29 -7.96
C TYR A 310 -28.79 -22.83 -9.14
N ALA A 311 -28.22 -22.85 -10.34
CA ALA A 311 -28.84 -23.45 -11.52
C ALA A 311 -29.13 -24.94 -11.30
N ALA A 312 -28.18 -25.68 -10.73
CA ALA A 312 -28.40 -27.09 -10.35
C ALA A 312 -29.56 -27.26 -9.35
N ASP A 313 -29.61 -26.44 -8.29
CA ASP A 313 -30.72 -26.44 -7.33
C ASP A 313 -32.05 -26.11 -8.02
N ASN A 314 -32.06 -25.13 -8.92
CA ASN A 314 -33.26 -24.67 -9.59
C ASN A 314 -33.81 -25.67 -10.62
N MET A 315 -32.93 -26.38 -11.32
CA MET A 315 -33.31 -27.45 -12.27
C MET A 315 -34.09 -28.57 -11.59
N VAL A 316 -33.71 -28.94 -10.36
CA VAL A 316 -34.28 -30.09 -9.62
C VAL A 316 -35.41 -29.66 -8.68
N LEU A 317 -35.25 -28.55 -7.95
CA LEU A 317 -36.18 -28.13 -6.88
C LEU A 317 -37.27 -27.16 -7.37
N GLY A 318 -37.29 -26.83 -8.67
CA GLY A 318 -38.31 -25.98 -9.29
C GLY A 318 -38.12 -24.50 -8.97
N ASN A 319 -36.98 -23.92 -9.36
CA ASN A 319 -36.71 -22.47 -9.32
C ASN A 319 -36.96 -21.82 -7.95
N ARG A 320 -36.28 -22.30 -6.90
CA ARG A 320 -36.43 -21.77 -5.53
C ARG A 320 -35.31 -20.82 -5.13
N GLN A 321 -34.14 -20.94 -5.74
CA GLN A 321 -32.95 -20.17 -5.40
C GLN A 321 -32.81 -18.96 -6.33
N LYS A 322 -32.97 -17.76 -5.77
CA LYS A 322 -32.77 -16.52 -6.52
C LYS A 322 -31.31 -16.08 -6.47
N TYR A 323 -30.72 -15.81 -7.63
CA TYR A 323 -29.47 -15.07 -7.74
C TYR A 323 -29.75 -13.59 -7.52
N LYS A 324 -29.10 -12.98 -6.53
CA LYS A 324 -29.33 -11.59 -6.13
C LYS A 324 -28.56 -10.56 -6.97
N GLY A 325 -27.91 -10.99 -8.04
CA GLY A 325 -26.99 -10.16 -8.83
C GLY A 325 -25.54 -10.25 -8.35
N THR A 326 -24.70 -9.37 -8.90
CA THR A 326 -23.25 -9.38 -8.71
C THR A 326 -22.73 -8.01 -8.27
N LEU A 327 -21.92 -7.97 -7.22
CA LEU A 327 -21.26 -6.74 -6.75
C LEU A 327 -20.07 -6.32 -7.62
N GLY A 328 -19.37 -7.28 -8.23
CA GLY A 328 -18.12 -7.02 -8.94
C GLY A 328 -16.89 -6.99 -8.03
N THR A 329 -16.93 -7.69 -6.89
CA THR A 329 -15.78 -7.85 -6.00
C THR A 329 -14.64 -8.58 -6.72
N ALA A 330 -13.49 -7.92 -6.83
CA ALA A 330 -12.33 -8.42 -7.56
C ALA A 330 -11.03 -7.96 -6.88
N ILE A 331 -9.96 -8.73 -7.09
CA ILE A 331 -8.63 -8.47 -6.58
C ILE A 331 -7.59 -8.96 -7.60
N LEU A 332 -6.47 -8.24 -7.67
CA LEU A 332 -5.32 -8.53 -8.51
C LEU A 332 -4.03 -8.40 -7.71
N LYS A 333 -3.08 -9.31 -7.93
CA LYS A 333 -1.67 -9.10 -7.55
C LYS A 333 -0.99 -8.29 -8.65
N ALA A 334 -0.36 -7.19 -8.27
CA ALA A 334 0.48 -6.37 -9.11
C ALA A 334 1.85 -6.24 -8.43
N PHE A 335 2.71 -7.20 -8.72
CA PHE A 335 3.97 -7.49 -8.03
C PHE A 335 3.77 -7.64 -6.53
N ASP A 336 4.17 -6.64 -5.75
CA ASP A 336 4.10 -6.67 -4.29
C ASP A 336 2.76 -6.18 -3.76
N LEU A 337 1.94 -5.56 -4.60
CA LEU A 337 0.68 -4.94 -4.20
C LEU A 337 -0.49 -5.86 -4.51
N ALA A 338 -1.44 -5.91 -3.59
CA ALA A 338 -2.80 -6.31 -3.88
C ALA A 338 -3.63 -5.07 -4.24
N ALA A 339 -4.35 -5.13 -5.35
CA ALA A 339 -5.26 -4.11 -5.85
C ALA A 339 -6.68 -4.68 -5.92
N ALA A 340 -7.56 -4.25 -5.02
CA ALA A 340 -8.88 -4.83 -4.82
C ALA A 340 -9.99 -3.77 -4.94
N SER A 341 -11.17 -4.20 -5.38
CA SER A 341 -12.34 -3.33 -5.54
C SER A 341 -13.65 -4.10 -5.36
N THR A 342 -14.71 -3.40 -4.97
CA THR A 342 -16.08 -3.93 -4.92
C THR A 342 -17.10 -2.82 -5.18
N GLY A 343 -18.23 -3.14 -5.81
CA GLY A 343 -19.29 -2.16 -6.10
C GLY A 343 -19.03 -1.33 -7.35
N LEU A 344 -19.44 -0.05 -7.30
CA LEU A 344 -19.26 0.93 -8.36
C LEU A 344 -18.10 1.86 -8.05
N ASN A 345 -17.34 2.25 -9.07
CA ASN A 345 -16.35 3.32 -8.98
C ASN A 345 -16.95 4.69 -9.33
N GLU A 346 -16.20 5.77 -9.10
CA GLU A 346 -16.72 7.11 -9.33
C GLU A 346 -16.98 7.38 -10.82
N LYS A 347 -16.18 6.80 -11.73
CA LYS A 347 -16.41 6.93 -13.18
C LYS A 347 -17.79 6.41 -13.58
N GLN A 348 -18.19 5.26 -13.06
CA GLN A 348 -19.51 4.67 -13.30
C GLN A 348 -20.64 5.52 -12.69
N LEU A 349 -20.46 6.01 -11.47
CA LEU A 349 -21.45 6.84 -10.79
C LEU A 349 -21.65 8.19 -11.49
N ARG A 350 -20.56 8.85 -11.90
CA ARG A 350 -20.61 10.08 -12.71
C ARG A 350 -21.31 9.86 -14.05
N ALA A 351 -20.98 8.78 -14.76
CA ALA A 351 -21.62 8.45 -16.03
C ALA A 351 -23.13 8.19 -15.88
N ALA A 352 -23.55 7.66 -14.73
CA ALA A 352 -24.95 7.44 -14.39
C ALA A 352 -25.67 8.66 -13.79
N GLY A 353 -24.97 9.78 -13.57
CA GLY A 353 -25.54 10.98 -12.94
C GLY A 353 -25.94 10.78 -11.47
N VAL A 354 -25.32 9.81 -10.78
CA VAL A 354 -25.59 9.52 -9.36
C VAL A 354 -24.72 10.41 -8.49
N GLU A 355 -25.35 11.22 -7.63
CA GLU A 355 -24.64 12.00 -6.63
C GLU A 355 -23.94 11.09 -5.61
N HIS A 356 -22.67 11.36 -5.37
CA HIS A 356 -21.83 10.57 -4.47
C HIS A 356 -20.71 11.42 -3.89
N GLN A 357 -20.09 10.92 -2.84
CA GLN A 357 -18.87 11.44 -2.27
C GLN A 357 -17.87 10.29 -2.08
N SER A 358 -16.58 10.59 -2.08
CA SER A 358 -15.52 9.63 -1.78
C SER A 358 -14.54 10.14 -0.72
N ILE A 359 -14.05 9.22 0.09
CA ILE A 359 -12.95 9.46 1.05
C ILE A 359 -11.81 8.50 0.76
N ILE A 360 -10.57 8.96 1.02
CA ILE A 360 -9.35 8.16 0.87
C ILE A 360 -8.56 8.26 2.17
N ILE A 361 -8.19 7.10 2.72
CA ILE A 361 -7.36 6.99 3.92
C ILE A 361 -6.15 6.07 3.67
N HIS A 362 -5.07 6.26 4.42
CA HIS A 362 -3.84 5.45 4.34
C HIS A 362 -3.41 4.83 5.68
N PRO A 363 -4.27 4.03 6.35
CA PRO A 363 -3.91 3.36 7.59
C PRO A 363 -2.86 2.25 7.38
N GLY A 364 -2.27 1.76 8.47
CA GLY A 364 -1.48 0.53 8.46
C GLY A 364 -2.36 -0.72 8.37
N SER A 365 -1.82 -1.81 7.82
CA SER A 365 -2.47 -3.12 7.70
C SER A 365 -2.75 -3.73 9.08
N HIS A 366 -1.86 -3.48 10.04
CA HIS A 366 -2.01 -3.77 11.47
C HIS A 366 -1.29 -2.71 12.32
N ALA A 367 -1.19 -2.95 13.64
CA ALA A 367 -0.62 -2.01 14.58
C ALA A 367 0.82 -1.61 14.21
N SER A 368 1.07 -0.31 14.04
CA SER A 368 2.34 0.22 13.50
C SER A 368 3.58 -0.10 14.33
N TYR A 369 3.41 -0.39 15.63
CA TYR A 369 4.52 -0.79 16.51
C TYR A 369 4.89 -2.27 16.36
N TYR A 370 4.07 -3.08 15.69
CA TYR A 370 4.36 -4.49 15.46
C TYR A 370 5.09 -4.65 14.10
N PRO A 371 6.12 -5.52 14.00
CA PRO A 371 6.89 -5.69 12.78
C PRO A 371 6.03 -6.03 11.55
N GLY A 372 6.46 -5.56 10.38
CA GLY A 372 5.82 -5.87 9.09
C GLY A 372 4.54 -5.10 8.78
N ALA A 373 4.18 -4.06 9.57
CA ALA A 373 3.01 -3.24 9.26
C ALA A 373 3.22 -2.45 7.96
N MET A 374 2.37 -2.72 6.96
CA MET A 374 2.41 -2.07 5.64
C MET A 374 1.23 -1.09 5.50
N PRO A 375 1.38 0.04 4.81
CA PRO A 375 0.26 0.92 4.54
C PRO A 375 -0.73 0.28 3.56
N VAL A 376 -2.01 0.56 3.77
CA VAL A 376 -3.13 0.22 2.87
C VAL A 376 -3.85 1.51 2.52
N SER A 377 -3.91 1.83 1.23
CA SER A 377 -4.76 2.91 0.73
C SER A 377 -6.16 2.36 0.58
N LEU A 378 -7.14 2.94 1.26
CA LEU A 378 -8.55 2.54 1.20
C LEU A 378 -9.40 3.73 0.77
N LYS A 379 -10.15 3.54 -0.31
CA LYS A 379 -11.15 4.46 -0.83
C LYS A 379 -12.54 3.91 -0.59
N LEU A 380 -13.45 4.75 -0.08
CA LEU A 380 -14.85 4.43 0.14
C LEU A 380 -15.72 5.45 -0.59
N ILE A 381 -16.69 4.97 -1.36
CA ILE A 381 -17.61 5.79 -2.18
C ILE A 381 -19.03 5.58 -1.68
N PHE A 382 -19.74 6.67 -1.36
CA PHE A 382 -21.01 6.61 -0.66
C PHE A 382 -21.96 7.77 -0.98
N SER A 383 -23.22 7.60 -0.61
CA SER A 383 -24.28 8.60 -0.68
C SER A 383 -24.19 9.58 0.49
N LEU A 384 -24.23 10.88 0.20
CA LEU A 384 -24.33 11.93 1.23
C LEU A 384 -25.73 12.00 1.87
N THR A 385 -26.76 11.42 1.23
CA THR A 385 -28.15 11.54 1.68
C THR A 385 -28.48 10.54 2.79
N ASP A 386 -28.04 9.29 2.63
CA ASP A 386 -28.46 8.17 3.48
C ASP A 386 -27.31 7.24 3.88
N GLY A 387 -26.07 7.58 3.52
CA GLY A 387 -24.89 6.78 3.84
C GLY A 387 -24.81 5.44 3.12
N THR A 388 -25.59 5.22 2.04
CA THR A 388 -25.44 4.02 1.20
C THR A 388 -24.02 3.91 0.67
N ILE A 389 -23.41 2.74 0.84
CA ILE A 389 -22.09 2.43 0.27
C ILE A 389 -22.29 2.03 -1.19
N PHE A 390 -21.70 2.78 -2.12
CA PHE A 390 -21.73 2.47 -3.54
C PHE A 390 -20.57 1.59 -3.98
N GLY A 391 -19.40 1.74 -3.35
CA GLY A 391 -18.23 0.92 -3.65
C GLY A 391 -17.03 1.24 -2.77
N ALA A 392 -16.03 0.38 -2.85
CA ALA A 392 -14.75 0.55 -2.17
C ALA A 392 -13.60 0.00 -2.99
N GLN A 393 -12.41 0.57 -2.80
CA GLN A 393 -11.17 0.17 -3.46
C GLN A 393 -10.03 0.17 -2.44
N ALA A 394 -9.17 -0.85 -2.47
CA ALA A 394 -8.03 -0.94 -1.58
C ALA A 394 -6.77 -1.34 -2.35
N VAL A 395 -5.66 -0.64 -2.10
CA VAL A 395 -4.35 -0.96 -2.68
C VAL A 395 -3.30 -0.94 -1.58
N GLY A 396 -2.55 -2.04 -1.45
CA GLY A 396 -1.48 -2.17 -0.45
C GLY A 396 -0.78 -3.52 -0.54
N ALA A 397 0.40 -3.61 0.07
CA ALA A 397 1.18 -4.86 0.07
C ALA A 397 0.62 -5.93 1.03
N ASP A 398 -0.21 -5.52 1.99
CA ASP A 398 -0.81 -6.42 2.98
C ASP A 398 -2.22 -5.94 3.36
N GLY A 399 -3.15 -6.89 3.51
CA GLY A 399 -4.48 -6.66 4.08
C GLY A 399 -5.49 -5.90 3.23
N ALA A 400 -5.24 -5.66 1.93
CA ALA A 400 -6.22 -5.05 1.01
C ALA A 400 -7.43 -5.96 0.77
N ASP A 401 -7.17 -7.26 0.60
CA ASP A 401 -8.16 -8.34 0.50
C ASP A 401 -9.16 -8.31 1.65
N LYS A 402 -8.68 -8.35 2.90
CA LYS A 402 -9.52 -8.37 4.10
C LYS A 402 -10.46 -7.17 4.17
N ARG A 403 -9.98 -5.98 3.81
CA ARG A 403 -10.79 -4.75 3.89
C ARG A 403 -11.90 -4.76 2.84
N ILE A 404 -11.59 -5.20 1.63
CA ILE A 404 -12.59 -5.33 0.57
C ILE A 404 -13.60 -6.43 0.86
N ASP A 405 -13.19 -7.57 1.44
CA ASP A 405 -14.11 -8.64 1.84
C ASP A 405 -15.10 -8.19 2.92
N VAL A 406 -14.62 -7.46 3.94
CA VAL A 406 -15.48 -6.89 4.98
C VAL A 406 -16.48 -5.89 4.39
N ILE A 407 -16.02 -4.98 3.53
CA ILE A 407 -16.90 -3.97 2.92
C ILE A 407 -17.88 -4.61 1.94
N ALA A 408 -17.44 -5.58 1.13
CA ALA A 408 -18.32 -6.34 0.23
C ALA A 408 -19.41 -7.08 1.01
N THR A 409 -19.06 -7.64 2.17
CA THR A 409 -20.02 -8.28 3.08
C THR A 409 -21.02 -7.27 3.64
N ALA A 410 -20.54 -6.10 4.10
CA ALA A 410 -21.39 -5.02 4.59
C ALA A 410 -22.36 -4.52 3.50
N MET A 411 -21.87 -4.29 2.28
CA MET A 411 -22.70 -3.93 1.12
C MET A 411 -23.74 -5.00 0.80
N HIS A 412 -23.35 -6.28 0.83
CA HIS A 412 -24.28 -7.38 0.59
C HIS A 412 -25.40 -7.45 1.64
N ALA A 413 -25.09 -7.11 2.89
CA ALA A 413 -26.05 -7.04 4.00
C ALA A 413 -26.88 -5.74 4.01
N GLY A 414 -26.59 -4.78 3.13
CA GLY A 414 -27.29 -3.50 3.07
C GLY A 414 -26.87 -2.51 4.16
N LEU A 415 -25.73 -2.74 4.81
CA LEU A 415 -25.17 -1.83 5.81
C LEU A 415 -24.75 -0.50 5.17
N LYS A 416 -24.86 0.56 5.95
CA LYS A 416 -24.50 1.93 5.61
C LYS A 416 -23.15 2.30 6.19
N VAL A 417 -22.65 3.47 5.80
CA VAL A 417 -21.39 4.05 6.32
C VAL A 417 -21.35 4.09 7.84
N ALA A 418 -22.47 4.45 8.50
CA ALA A 418 -22.55 4.54 9.95
C ALA A 418 -22.30 3.18 10.63
N ASP A 419 -22.82 2.09 10.05
CA ASP A 419 -22.65 0.75 10.60
C ASP A 419 -21.17 0.29 10.55
N LEU A 420 -20.37 0.80 9.61
CA LEU A 420 -18.93 0.50 9.54
C LEU A 420 -18.18 0.98 10.80
N THR A 421 -18.70 2.01 11.49
CA THR A 421 -18.12 2.54 12.72
C THR A 421 -18.25 1.59 13.91
N GLU A 422 -19.23 0.68 13.85
CA GLU A 422 -19.61 -0.24 14.93
C GLU A 422 -19.11 -1.67 14.71
N LEU A 423 -18.52 -1.98 13.55
CA LEU A 423 -18.01 -3.32 13.25
C LEU A 423 -16.90 -3.72 14.23
N GLU A 424 -17.17 -4.74 15.04
CA GLU A 424 -16.20 -5.39 15.92
C GLU A 424 -15.39 -6.43 15.14
N LEU A 425 -14.19 -6.06 14.71
CA LEU A 425 -13.30 -6.91 13.92
C LEU A 425 -12.18 -7.51 14.79
N CYS A 426 -11.64 -8.66 14.36
CA CYS A 426 -10.56 -9.34 15.07
C CYS A 426 -9.33 -8.43 15.25
N TYR A 427 -8.94 -8.18 16.50
CA TYR A 427 -7.76 -7.38 16.85
C TYR A 427 -6.75 -8.14 17.70
N ALA A 428 -5.54 -8.26 17.16
CA ALA A 428 -4.29 -8.37 17.89
C ALA A 428 -3.19 -7.67 17.07
N PRO A 429 -2.07 -7.22 17.69
CA PRO A 429 -1.04 -6.44 17.00
C PRO A 429 -0.55 -6.98 15.65
N PRO A 430 -0.40 -8.31 15.43
CA PRO A 430 0.04 -8.86 14.14
C PRO A 430 -1.00 -8.82 13.02
N PHE A 431 -2.28 -8.59 13.32
CA PHE A 431 -3.38 -8.81 12.37
C PHE A 431 -4.23 -7.56 12.14
N GLY A 432 -4.24 -6.62 13.07
CA GLY A 432 -5.08 -5.43 12.96
C GLY A 432 -4.66 -4.33 13.91
N SER A 433 -5.51 -3.32 13.99
CA SER A 433 -5.40 -2.20 14.91
C SER A 433 -6.67 -2.14 15.76
N ALA A 434 -6.60 -1.48 16.94
CA ALA A 434 -7.76 -1.30 17.81
C ALA A 434 -8.95 -0.62 17.10
N LYS A 435 -8.67 0.16 16.06
CA LYS A 435 -9.64 0.62 15.06
C LYS A 435 -9.15 0.12 13.70
N ASP A 436 -9.88 -0.78 13.07
CA ASP A 436 -9.50 -1.28 11.75
C ASP A 436 -9.63 -0.15 10.71
N PRO A 437 -8.84 -0.16 9.63
CA PRO A 437 -9.09 0.63 8.43
C PRO A 437 -10.57 0.77 8.01
N VAL A 438 -11.39 -0.29 8.13
CA VAL A 438 -12.83 -0.20 7.83
C VAL A 438 -13.56 0.73 8.80
N ASN A 439 -13.28 0.63 10.11
CA ASN A 439 -13.87 1.55 11.11
C ASN A 439 -13.42 2.98 10.86
N VAL A 440 -12.13 3.19 10.55
CA VAL A 440 -11.58 4.51 10.25
C VAL A 440 -12.26 5.13 9.02
N ALA A 441 -12.48 4.34 7.96
CA ALA A 441 -13.23 4.79 6.79
C ALA A 441 -14.67 5.18 7.15
N GLY A 442 -15.34 4.36 7.99
CA GLY A 442 -16.66 4.67 8.54
C GLY A 442 -16.69 6.00 9.33
N TYR A 443 -15.72 6.24 10.21
CA TYR A 443 -15.65 7.50 10.97
C TYR A 443 -15.44 8.71 10.07
N VAL A 444 -14.51 8.63 9.12
CA VAL A 444 -14.21 9.75 8.22
C VAL A 444 -15.42 10.05 7.33
N ALA A 445 -16.05 9.04 6.74
CA ALA A 445 -17.24 9.21 5.91
C ALA A 445 -18.44 9.73 6.72
N SER A 446 -18.65 9.26 7.95
CA SER A 446 -19.72 9.76 8.83
C SER A 446 -19.52 11.25 9.17
N ASN A 447 -18.29 11.66 9.48
CA ASN A 447 -17.99 13.07 9.72
C ASN A 447 -18.29 13.96 8.50
N VAL A 448 -18.10 13.44 7.29
CA VAL A 448 -18.43 14.14 6.04
C VAL A 448 -19.94 14.28 5.88
N ILE A 449 -20.70 13.20 6.11
CA ILE A 449 -22.18 13.20 6.05
C ILE A 449 -22.77 14.18 7.07
N GLU A 450 -22.25 14.20 8.30
CA GLU A 450 -22.71 15.08 9.38
C GLU A 450 -22.29 16.55 9.18
N GLY A 451 -21.51 16.86 8.15
CA GLY A 451 -20.97 18.21 7.91
C GLY A 451 -19.92 18.66 8.94
N THR A 452 -19.41 17.74 9.77
CA THR A 452 -18.37 18.01 10.77
C THR A 452 -16.96 17.92 10.19
N HIS A 453 -16.83 17.52 8.92
CA HIS A 453 -15.60 17.43 8.15
C HIS A 453 -15.87 17.71 6.66
N GLU A 454 -15.63 18.94 6.22
CA GLU A 454 -15.67 19.29 4.80
C GLU A 454 -14.36 18.89 4.11
N ILE A 455 -14.46 18.17 2.99
CA ILE A 455 -13.32 17.65 2.23
C ILE A 455 -13.23 18.29 0.84
N ILE A 456 -12.05 18.15 0.24
CA ILE A 456 -11.81 18.42 -1.18
C ILE A 456 -11.01 17.25 -1.76
N SER A 457 -11.37 16.81 -2.97
CA SER A 457 -10.62 15.81 -3.72
C SER A 457 -9.36 16.42 -4.35
N TRP A 458 -8.42 15.56 -4.74
CA TRP A 458 -7.24 16.00 -5.48
C TRP A 458 -7.63 16.60 -6.85
N ARG A 459 -8.68 16.09 -7.53
CA ARG A 459 -9.16 16.65 -8.80
C ARG A 459 -9.69 18.06 -8.65
N GLU A 460 -10.54 18.27 -7.63
CA GLU A 460 -11.08 19.60 -7.34
C GLU A 460 -9.97 20.58 -6.96
N LEU A 461 -9.00 20.17 -6.14
CA LEU A 461 -7.89 21.04 -5.78
C LEU A 461 -6.99 21.36 -7.00
N GLN A 462 -6.82 20.43 -7.94
CA GLN A 462 -6.07 20.65 -9.18
C GLN A 462 -6.77 21.64 -10.12
N ALA A 463 -8.10 21.67 -10.11
CA ALA A 463 -8.90 22.61 -10.91
C ALA A 463 -8.97 24.02 -10.29
N ILE A 464 -8.64 24.19 -9.01
CA ILE A 464 -8.66 25.49 -8.33
C ILE A 464 -7.40 26.29 -8.64
N ASN A 465 -7.56 27.60 -8.89
CA ASN A 465 -6.42 28.50 -8.95
C ASN A 465 -5.83 28.68 -7.52
N PRO A 466 -4.52 28.40 -7.31
CA PRO A 466 -3.89 28.54 -6.00
C PRO A 466 -4.03 29.93 -5.37
N ALA A 467 -4.28 30.99 -6.15
CA ALA A 467 -4.51 32.34 -5.64
C ALA A 467 -5.87 32.50 -4.91
N ASP A 468 -6.86 31.68 -5.25
CA ASP A 468 -8.24 31.80 -4.74
C ASP A 468 -8.41 31.16 -3.36
N VAL A 469 -7.44 30.38 -2.92
CA VAL A 469 -7.46 29.64 -1.66
C VAL A 469 -6.18 29.86 -0.86
N GLN A 470 -6.29 29.82 0.46
CA GLN A 470 -5.14 29.71 1.34
C GLN A 470 -4.78 28.23 1.46
N LEU A 471 -3.77 27.78 0.70
CA LEU A 471 -3.30 26.41 0.72
C LEU A 471 -2.27 26.21 1.83
N ILE A 472 -2.64 25.47 2.87
CA ILE A 472 -1.84 25.32 4.10
C ILE A 472 -1.40 23.87 4.27
N ASP A 473 -0.08 23.67 4.22
CA ASP A 473 0.57 22.41 4.52
C ASP A 473 0.87 22.34 6.02
N VAL A 474 0.22 21.44 6.75
CA VAL A 474 0.38 21.31 8.20
C VAL A 474 1.40 20.25 8.62
N ARG A 475 2.20 19.76 7.68
CA ARG A 475 3.35 18.88 7.95
C ARG A 475 4.50 19.65 8.59
N SER A 476 5.49 18.91 9.07
CA SER A 476 6.75 19.50 9.58
C SER A 476 7.57 20.16 8.47
N ASP A 477 8.47 21.08 8.83
CA ASP A 477 9.38 21.74 7.89
C ASP A 477 10.21 20.71 7.09
N GLN A 478 10.57 19.60 7.73
CA GLN A 478 11.33 18.50 7.13
C GLN A 478 10.53 17.79 6.02
N GLU A 479 9.27 17.46 6.28
CA GLU A 479 8.36 16.89 5.28
C GLU A 479 8.11 17.87 4.13
N PHE A 480 7.89 19.14 4.45
CA PHE A 480 7.68 20.18 3.45
C PHE A 480 8.89 20.31 2.53
N ALA A 481 10.10 20.19 3.08
CA ALA A 481 11.34 20.23 2.32
C ALA A 481 11.49 19.03 1.36
N LEU A 482 10.83 17.88 1.58
CA LEU A 482 10.87 16.75 0.63
C LEU A 482 10.00 16.98 -0.61
N GLY A 483 9.09 17.95 -0.55
CA GLY A 483 8.16 18.28 -1.61
C GLY A 483 6.79 18.59 -1.05
N SER A 484 6.08 19.51 -1.69
CA SER A 484 4.74 19.94 -1.30
C SER A 484 3.95 20.38 -2.53
N ILE A 485 2.66 20.69 -2.35
CA ILE A 485 1.81 21.24 -3.41
C ILE A 485 2.29 22.66 -3.71
N ARG A 486 2.46 22.98 -5.00
CA ARG A 486 2.93 24.29 -5.44
C ARG A 486 2.02 25.41 -4.90
N GLY A 487 2.63 26.41 -4.27
CA GLY A 487 1.91 27.54 -3.67
C GLY A 487 1.42 27.30 -2.25
N ALA A 488 1.67 26.13 -1.66
CA ALA A 488 1.35 25.86 -0.27
C ALA A 488 2.26 26.64 0.69
N ARG A 489 1.68 27.18 1.75
CA ARG A 489 2.39 27.74 2.90
C ARG A 489 2.50 26.67 3.99
N ASN A 490 3.71 26.45 4.52
CA ASN A 490 3.90 25.51 5.60
C ASN A 490 3.64 26.16 6.97
N ILE A 491 2.73 25.56 7.75
CA ILE A 491 2.47 25.90 9.14
C ILE A 491 2.23 24.59 9.89
N ASP A 492 3.27 24.03 10.53
CA ASP A 492 3.18 22.78 11.27
C ASP A 492 2.00 22.78 12.25
N LEU A 493 1.25 21.67 12.28
CA LEU A 493 0.06 21.50 13.11
C LEU A 493 0.28 21.89 14.58
N ASN A 494 1.46 21.57 15.14
CA ASN A 494 1.77 21.78 16.55
C ASN A 494 1.92 23.27 16.90
N VAL A 495 2.29 24.11 15.94
CA VAL A 495 2.42 25.57 16.12
C VAL A 495 1.26 26.36 15.49
N LEU A 496 0.41 25.71 14.69
CA LEU A 496 -0.73 26.34 14.01
C LEU A 496 -1.60 27.18 14.95
N ARG A 497 -1.84 26.70 16.18
CA ARG A 497 -2.66 27.42 17.17
C ARG A 497 -2.08 28.81 17.53
N GLN A 498 -0.76 28.92 17.58
CA GLN A 498 -0.06 30.18 17.91
C GLN A 498 0.04 31.10 16.70
N ARG A 499 -0.03 30.54 15.49
CA ARG A 499 0.16 31.22 14.21
C ARG A 499 -1.16 31.48 13.47
N LEU A 500 -2.31 31.40 14.15
CA LEU A 500 -3.63 31.63 13.53
C LEU A 500 -3.79 33.01 12.92
N GLY A 501 -3.18 34.05 13.51
CA GLY A 501 -3.21 35.42 13.00
C GLY A 501 -2.54 35.61 11.64
N GLU A 502 -1.82 34.59 11.15
CA GLU A 502 -1.21 34.59 9.83
C GLU A 502 -2.17 34.19 8.70
N LEU A 503 -3.36 33.70 9.04
CA LEU A 503 -4.39 33.25 8.10
C LEU A 503 -5.58 34.20 8.15
N ASP A 504 -6.20 34.43 6.99
CA ASP A 504 -7.42 35.23 6.87
C ASP A 504 -8.66 34.35 7.09
N PRO A 505 -9.49 34.59 8.14
CA PRO A 505 -10.67 33.76 8.42
C PRO A 505 -11.80 33.85 7.38
N GLU A 506 -11.84 34.92 6.57
CA GLU A 506 -12.89 35.13 5.57
C GLU A 506 -12.54 34.52 4.20
N ARG A 507 -11.25 34.25 3.95
CA ARG A 507 -10.79 33.59 2.73
C ARG A 507 -10.89 32.06 2.83
N PRO A 508 -11.24 31.35 1.74
CA PRO A 508 -11.24 29.90 1.72
C PRO A 508 -9.86 29.33 2.10
N VAL A 509 -9.83 28.31 2.95
CA VAL A 509 -8.63 27.59 3.36
C VAL A 509 -8.71 26.14 2.89
N VAL A 510 -7.66 25.63 2.26
CA VAL A 510 -7.47 24.20 2.04
C VAL A 510 -6.30 23.75 2.90
N VAL A 511 -6.57 22.89 3.88
CA VAL A 511 -5.53 22.27 4.70
C VAL A 511 -5.22 20.88 4.16
N PHE A 512 -3.94 20.51 4.18
CA PHE A 512 -3.53 19.16 3.90
C PHE A 512 -2.30 18.78 4.74
N CYS A 513 -2.12 17.47 4.89
CA CYS A 513 -0.92 16.89 5.47
C CYS A 513 -0.53 15.66 4.65
N GLN A 514 0.31 14.77 5.17
CA GLN A 514 0.77 13.62 4.37
C GLN A 514 -0.38 12.69 3.94
N VAL A 515 -1.30 12.37 4.85
CA VAL A 515 -2.36 11.36 4.64
C VAL A 515 -3.77 11.81 5.08
N GLY A 516 -3.96 13.11 5.32
CA GLY A 516 -5.24 13.72 5.71
C GLY A 516 -5.56 13.75 7.22
N VAL A 517 -4.92 12.92 8.06
CA VAL A 517 -5.23 12.83 9.51
C VAL A 517 -4.86 14.10 10.29
N ARG A 518 -3.60 14.56 10.20
CA ARG A 518 -3.17 15.82 10.84
C ARG A 518 -3.94 17.04 10.30
N ALA A 519 -4.28 17.02 9.02
CA ALA A 519 -5.07 18.07 8.39
C ALA A 519 -6.51 18.09 8.88
N TYR A 520 -7.11 16.94 9.25
CA TYR A 520 -8.40 16.92 9.93
C TYR A 520 -8.33 17.63 11.30
N LEU A 521 -7.25 17.42 12.06
CA LEU A 521 -7.05 18.14 13.34
C LEU A 521 -6.93 19.66 13.11
N ALA A 522 -6.16 20.07 12.10
CA ALA A 522 -6.07 21.47 11.68
C ALA A 522 -7.43 22.04 11.24
N TYR A 523 -8.18 21.29 10.44
CA TYR A 523 -9.52 21.65 10.00
C TYR A 523 -10.44 21.92 11.20
N ARG A 524 -10.50 21.01 12.18
CA ARG A 524 -11.33 21.15 13.38
C ARG A 524 -10.90 22.38 14.19
N LEU A 525 -9.59 22.58 14.33
CA LEU A 525 -9.03 23.74 15.02
C LEU A 525 -9.46 25.05 14.34
N LEU A 526 -9.31 25.16 13.01
CA LEU A 526 -9.67 26.36 12.26
C LEU A 526 -11.18 26.65 12.32
N LYS A 527 -12.04 25.65 12.09
CA LYS A 527 -13.51 25.83 12.18
C LYS A 527 -13.93 26.33 13.57
N GLN A 528 -13.31 25.83 14.64
CA GLN A 528 -13.60 26.26 16.02
C GLN A 528 -13.09 27.67 16.33
N HIS A 529 -12.13 28.21 15.56
CA HIS A 529 -11.64 29.59 15.67
C HIS A 529 -12.30 30.54 14.67
N GLY A 530 -13.47 30.16 14.13
CA GLY A 530 -14.31 31.05 13.32
C GLY A 530 -14.01 31.07 11.82
N PHE A 531 -13.08 30.23 11.32
CA PHE A 531 -12.87 30.09 9.88
C PHE A 531 -14.10 29.43 9.26
N LYS A 532 -14.78 30.14 8.34
CA LYS A 532 -16.07 29.66 7.79
C LYS A 532 -15.88 28.62 6.69
N LYS A 533 -14.91 28.83 5.80
CA LYS A 533 -14.67 28.06 4.58
C LYS A 533 -13.35 27.31 4.66
N VAL A 534 -13.35 26.15 5.30
CA VAL A 534 -12.15 25.29 5.40
C VAL A 534 -12.47 23.98 4.72
N ARG A 535 -11.54 23.42 3.94
CA ARG A 535 -11.64 22.06 3.39
C ARG A 535 -10.36 21.29 3.66
N ASN A 536 -10.49 20.00 3.96
CA ASN A 536 -9.36 19.09 4.13
C ASN A 536 -9.16 18.26 2.86
N LEU A 537 -7.93 18.21 2.34
CA LEU A 537 -7.59 17.34 1.21
C LEU A 537 -7.66 15.86 1.63
N THR A 538 -8.65 15.14 1.11
CA THR A 538 -8.81 13.70 1.35
C THR A 538 -7.62 12.93 0.79
N GLY A 539 -7.12 11.92 1.50
CA GLY A 539 -5.86 11.22 1.17
C GLY A 539 -4.57 12.04 1.36
N GLY A 540 -4.66 13.36 1.53
CA GLY A 540 -3.51 14.24 1.75
C GLY A 540 -2.55 14.36 0.56
N TYR A 541 -1.33 14.81 0.86
CA TYR A 541 -0.26 14.98 -0.13
C TYR A 541 0.10 13.66 -0.83
N LYS A 542 -0.01 12.52 -0.13
CA LYS A 542 0.34 11.20 -0.68
C LYS A 542 -0.54 10.83 -1.89
N THR A 543 -1.87 10.88 -1.73
CA THR A 543 -2.80 10.70 -2.85
C THR A 543 -2.57 11.73 -3.94
N TRP A 544 -2.42 13.01 -3.57
CA TRP A 544 -2.17 14.07 -4.53
C TRP A 544 -0.94 13.77 -5.39
N SER A 545 0.20 13.45 -4.77
CA SER A 545 1.44 13.19 -5.49
C SER A 545 1.28 12.05 -6.48
N TRP A 546 0.70 10.92 -6.06
CA TRP A 546 0.49 9.79 -6.96
C TRP A 546 -0.41 10.17 -8.13
N ALA A 547 -1.52 10.86 -7.87
CA ALA A 547 -2.50 11.20 -8.90
C ALA A 547 -1.98 12.23 -9.92
N VAL A 548 -1.14 13.19 -9.51
CA VAL A 548 -0.64 14.25 -10.41
C VAL A 548 0.70 13.94 -11.06
N ASP A 549 1.42 12.93 -10.57
CA ASP A 549 2.69 12.50 -11.14
C ASP A 549 2.55 11.98 -12.57
N LYS A 550 3.70 11.80 -13.23
CA LYS A 550 3.75 11.10 -14.52
C LYS A 550 3.23 9.67 -14.33
N GLN A 551 2.13 9.35 -15.01
CA GLN A 551 1.45 8.05 -14.84
C GLN A 551 2.13 6.91 -15.59
N SER A 552 2.89 7.18 -16.64
CA SER A 552 3.58 6.17 -17.46
C SER A 552 5.08 6.47 -17.63
N ASN A 553 5.86 5.47 -18.04
CA ASN A 553 7.30 5.56 -18.31
C ASN A 553 7.62 4.97 -19.70
N PRO A 554 7.13 5.57 -20.79
CA PRO A 554 7.47 5.11 -22.13
C PRO A 554 8.97 5.30 -22.43
N ASP A 555 9.48 4.48 -23.34
CA ASP A 555 10.83 4.53 -23.91
C ASP A 555 11.96 4.33 -22.88
N ILE A 556 11.78 3.41 -21.93
CA ILE A 556 12.85 3.03 -20.98
C ILE A 556 13.77 1.94 -21.54
N PHE A 557 13.35 1.24 -22.60
CA PHE A 557 14.16 0.22 -23.27
C PHE A 557 14.73 0.71 -24.60
N ASP A 558 16.02 0.45 -24.82
CA ASP A 558 16.67 0.63 -26.12
C ASP A 558 16.50 -0.63 -26.97
N TYR A 559 15.40 -0.66 -27.72
CA TYR A 559 15.02 -1.81 -28.56
C TYR A 559 16.04 -2.20 -29.63
N GLU A 560 16.96 -1.32 -30.02
CA GLU A 560 18.01 -1.62 -31.00
C GLU A 560 19.23 -2.29 -30.35
N ASN A 561 19.57 -1.93 -29.10
CA ASN A 561 20.73 -2.46 -28.38
C ASN A 561 20.43 -3.57 -27.35
N LEU A 562 19.16 -3.90 -27.12
CA LEU A 562 18.74 -4.97 -26.18
C LEU A 562 19.33 -6.36 -26.49
N LYS A 563 19.80 -6.61 -27.74
CA LYS A 563 20.46 -7.88 -28.12
C LYS A 563 21.83 -8.10 -27.43
N LEU A 564 22.43 -7.08 -26.83
CA LEU A 564 23.82 -7.09 -26.34
C LEU A 564 24.00 -7.32 -24.83
N ARG A 565 22.91 -7.36 -24.03
CA ARG A 565 23.04 -7.55 -22.57
C ARG A 565 23.23 -9.01 -22.18
N ASP A 566 24.17 -9.27 -21.29
CA ASP A 566 24.63 -10.60 -20.85
C ASP A 566 23.54 -11.28 -19.99
N PRO A 567 23.20 -12.56 -20.22
CA PRO A 567 22.37 -13.36 -19.30
C PRO A 567 22.82 -13.29 -17.82
N ALA A 568 24.10 -13.07 -17.54
CA ALA A 568 24.62 -12.85 -16.19
C ALA A 568 24.20 -11.50 -15.60
N GLU A 569 24.00 -10.45 -16.41
CA GLU A 569 23.44 -9.17 -15.94
C GLU A 569 21.95 -9.32 -15.58
N LEU A 570 21.21 -10.15 -16.32
CA LEU A 570 19.81 -10.48 -16.04
C LEU A 570 19.64 -11.36 -14.79
N ASP A 571 20.51 -12.37 -14.61
CA ASP A 571 20.54 -13.22 -13.41
C ASP A 571 20.98 -12.42 -12.18
N ALA A 572 21.87 -11.44 -12.35
CA ALA A 572 22.24 -10.48 -11.32
C ALA A 572 21.03 -9.61 -10.94
N GLU A 573 20.28 -9.03 -11.89
CA GLU A 573 19.05 -8.28 -11.60
C GLU A 573 17.97 -9.15 -10.92
N GLN A 574 17.76 -10.40 -11.38
CA GLN A 574 16.80 -11.34 -10.79
C GLN A 574 17.17 -11.83 -9.38
N LYS A 575 18.46 -11.98 -9.07
CA LYS A 575 18.94 -12.37 -7.74
C LYS A 575 19.07 -11.19 -6.77
N GLY A 576 18.68 -9.99 -7.19
CA GLY A 576 18.90 -8.77 -6.41
C GLY A 576 20.40 -8.54 -6.25
N ALA A 577 21.11 -8.27 -7.35
CA ALA A 577 22.50 -7.86 -7.32
C ALA A 577 22.66 -6.42 -6.81
N CYS A 578 22.16 -6.20 -5.59
CA CYS A 578 22.99 -5.62 -4.56
C CYS A 578 23.87 -6.70 -3.89
N GLN A 579 24.55 -7.55 -4.68
CA GLN A 579 25.84 -8.08 -4.20
C GLN A 579 26.90 -7.02 -4.47
N PHE A 580 26.77 -5.89 -3.77
CA PHE A 580 27.91 -5.04 -3.51
C PHE A 580 28.87 -5.86 -2.66
N SER A 581 29.99 -6.27 -3.24
CA SER A 581 31.14 -6.64 -2.43
C SER A 581 31.57 -5.35 -1.72
N PRO A 582 31.57 -5.30 -0.38
CA PRO A 582 31.94 -4.09 0.32
C PRO A 582 33.34 -3.70 -0.12
N GLY A 583 33.43 -2.56 -0.83
CA GLY A 583 34.68 -1.82 -0.86
C GLY A 583 35.09 -1.49 0.58
N PRO A 584 36.32 -1.01 0.82
CA PRO A 584 36.87 -0.83 2.17
C PRO A 584 36.12 0.17 3.08
N ALA A 585 35.04 0.79 2.61
CA ALA A 585 34.26 1.79 3.33
C ALA A 585 33.10 1.14 4.11
N GLY A 586 32.88 1.56 5.36
CA GLY A 586 31.93 0.96 6.30
C GLY A 586 30.50 0.80 5.76
N HIS A 587 29.86 -0.30 6.14
CA HIS A 587 28.50 -0.67 5.74
C HIS A 587 27.57 -0.69 6.97
N HIS A 588 26.50 0.10 6.93
CA HIS A 588 25.54 0.26 8.03
C HIS A 588 24.15 -0.22 7.59
N GLN A 589 23.38 -0.80 8.50
CA GLN A 589 22.00 -1.23 8.24
C GLN A 589 21.00 -0.47 9.12
N LEU A 590 19.90 -0.03 8.52
CA LEU A 590 18.84 0.71 9.19
C LEU A 590 17.47 0.11 8.89
N ASN A 591 16.84 -0.45 9.93
CA ASN A 591 15.45 -0.90 9.84
C ASN A 591 14.48 0.23 10.20
N ALA A 592 13.73 0.73 9.22
CA ALA A 592 12.66 1.71 9.34
C ALA A 592 11.26 1.11 9.06
N VAL A 593 11.10 -0.20 9.13
CA VAL A 593 9.83 -0.91 8.95
C VAL A 593 8.83 -0.56 10.06
N GLY A 594 7.55 -0.42 9.70
CA GLY A 594 6.46 -0.02 10.58
C GLY A 594 6.36 1.50 10.78
N LEU A 595 7.38 2.26 10.37
CA LEU A 595 7.33 3.72 10.36
C LEU A 595 6.65 4.22 9.09
N GLN A 596 5.76 5.19 9.23
CA GLN A 596 5.15 5.91 8.12
C GLN A 596 5.80 7.28 7.96
N CYS A 597 5.78 7.86 6.76
CA CYS A 597 6.31 9.21 6.51
C CYS A 597 5.86 10.25 7.57
N PRO A 598 6.80 11.02 8.16
CA PRO A 598 8.22 11.15 7.79
C PRO A 598 9.19 10.18 8.50
N GLY A 599 8.68 9.25 9.30
CA GLY A 599 9.48 8.39 10.19
C GLY A 599 10.68 7.74 9.51
N PRO A 600 10.55 7.08 8.34
CA PRO A 600 11.68 6.49 7.64
C PRO A 600 12.77 7.48 7.26
N ILE A 601 12.42 8.61 6.62
CA ILE A 601 13.39 9.63 6.21
C ILE A 601 14.08 10.28 7.40
N MET A 602 13.35 10.58 8.48
CA MET A 602 13.95 11.12 9.70
C MET A 602 14.93 10.14 10.34
N LYS A 603 14.60 8.86 10.34
CA LYS A 603 15.49 7.81 10.87
C LYS A 603 16.74 7.68 10.00
N THR A 604 16.59 7.75 8.67
CA THR A 604 17.70 7.78 7.71
C THR A 604 18.60 8.98 7.92
N PHE A 605 18.03 10.18 8.03
CA PHE A 605 18.78 11.42 8.30
C PHE A 605 19.69 11.27 9.52
N LYS A 606 19.13 10.83 10.66
CA LYS A 606 19.89 10.60 11.90
C LYS A 606 21.00 9.55 11.74
N ALA A 607 20.74 8.48 10.99
CA ALA A 607 21.75 7.46 10.74
C ALA A 607 22.89 7.99 9.85
N VAL A 608 22.58 8.80 8.83
CA VAL A 608 23.57 9.38 7.92
C VAL A 608 24.42 10.45 8.60
N GLU A 609 23.88 11.22 9.55
CA GLU A 609 24.67 12.16 10.35
C GLU A 609 25.81 11.45 11.10
N ALA A 610 25.54 10.26 11.64
CA ALA A 610 26.51 9.45 12.38
C ALA A 610 27.55 8.70 11.51
N MET A 611 27.39 8.68 10.18
CA MET A 611 28.30 7.99 9.26
C MET A 611 29.49 8.84 8.83
N ALA A 612 30.62 8.22 8.46
CA ALA A 612 31.73 8.89 7.78
C ALA A 612 31.47 9.04 6.27
N ALA A 613 32.13 10.00 5.63
CA ALA A 613 32.06 10.15 4.18
C ALA A 613 32.63 8.92 3.47
N GLY A 614 31.95 8.47 2.42
CA GLY A 614 32.23 7.24 1.68
C GLY A 614 31.52 5.99 2.21
N GLU A 615 30.96 6.04 3.43
CA GLU A 615 30.21 4.91 4.00
C GLU A 615 28.82 4.74 3.35
N VAL A 616 28.34 3.50 3.37
CA VAL A 616 27.07 3.09 2.75
C VAL A 616 26.07 2.69 3.84
N LEU A 617 24.84 3.18 3.71
CA LEU A 617 23.69 2.85 4.54
C LEU A 617 22.68 2.05 3.73
N GLU A 618 22.37 0.85 4.18
CA GLU A 618 21.26 0.04 3.70
C GLU A 618 20.03 0.31 4.57
N ILE A 619 18.99 0.93 4.00
CA ILE A 619 17.75 1.25 4.69
C ILE A 619 16.64 0.31 4.21
N THR A 620 15.93 -0.33 5.14
CA THR A 620 14.69 -1.06 4.85
C THR A 620 13.49 -0.30 5.43
N ALA A 621 12.50 0.06 4.61
CA ALA A 621 11.31 0.79 5.03
C ALA A 621 10.03 0.16 4.46
N SER A 622 8.91 0.27 5.18
CA SER A 622 7.59 -0.21 4.73
C SER A 622 6.74 0.86 4.06
N ASP A 623 7.27 2.08 3.85
CA ASP A 623 6.55 3.14 3.15
C ASP A 623 6.87 3.10 1.64
N PRO A 624 5.89 2.85 0.75
CA PRO A 624 6.11 2.79 -0.70
C PRO A 624 6.70 4.07 -1.29
N ALA A 625 6.47 5.23 -0.66
CA ALA A 625 7.01 6.51 -1.12
C ALA A 625 8.49 6.71 -0.72
N PHE A 626 9.04 5.88 0.17
CA PHE A 626 10.35 6.09 0.77
C PHE A 626 11.48 6.18 -0.26
N GLY A 627 11.47 5.34 -1.29
CA GLY A 627 12.52 5.34 -2.31
C GLY A 627 12.61 6.66 -3.06
N ARG A 628 11.46 7.29 -3.32
CA ARG A 628 11.37 8.60 -3.96
C ARG A 628 11.77 9.72 -3.01
N ASP A 629 11.25 9.69 -1.79
CA ASP A 629 11.56 10.66 -0.74
C ASP A 629 13.07 10.66 -0.45
N LEU A 630 13.70 9.48 -0.45
CA LEU A 630 15.13 9.30 -0.25
C LEU A 630 15.94 9.91 -1.40
N LYS A 631 15.53 9.70 -2.66
CA LYS A 631 16.17 10.33 -3.84
C LYS A 631 16.09 11.86 -3.76
N ALA A 632 14.92 12.40 -3.41
CA ALA A 632 14.72 13.84 -3.25
C ALA A 632 15.57 14.42 -2.11
N TRP A 633 15.61 13.72 -0.97
CA TRP A 633 16.42 14.09 0.18
C TRP A 633 17.92 14.02 -0.12
N ALA A 634 18.38 12.97 -0.78
CA ALA A 634 19.78 12.77 -1.14
C ALA A 634 20.27 13.85 -2.10
N ALA A 635 19.48 14.18 -3.12
CA ALA A 635 19.79 15.28 -4.06
C ALA A 635 19.94 16.64 -3.35
N LYS A 636 19.16 16.89 -2.29
CA LYS A 636 19.26 18.12 -1.49
C LYS A 636 20.40 18.13 -0.49
N THR A 637 20.78 16.97 0.03
CA THR A 637 21.83 16.83 1.06
C THR A 637 23.22 16.54 0.46
N GLY A 638 23.30 16.38 -0.87
CA GLY A 638 24.55 16.05 -1.58
C GLY A 638 24.97 14.59 -1.45
N ASN A 639 24.09 13.72 -0.94
CA ASN A 639 24.35 12.28 -0.82
C ASN A 639 23.92 11.53 -2.10
N THR A 640 24.47 10.34 -2.32
CA THR A 640 24.19 9.54 -3.51
C THR A 640 23.33 8.33 -3.16
N VAL A 641 22.16 8.18 -3.80
CA VAL A 641 21.39 6.92 -3.74
C VAL A 641 22.00 5.96 -4.75
N LEU A 642 22.56 4.86 -4.26
CA LEU A 642 23.20 3.82 -5.08
C LEU A 642 22.18 2.88 -5.71
N GLY A 643 21.07 2.61 -5.01
CA GLY A 643 20.03 1.69 -5.48
C GLY A 643 18.78 1.80 -4.63
N VAL A 644 17.63 1.51 -5.23
CA VAL A 644 16.34 1.36 -4.54
C VAL A 644 15.64 0.16 -5.15
N GLU A 645 15.29 -0.80 -4.32
CA GLU A 645 14.57 -2.01 -4.67
C GLU A 645 13.31 -2.10 -3.82
N VAL A 646 12.26 -2.71 -4.39
CA VAL A 646 11.04 -3.02 -3.65
C VAL A 646 10.86 -4.53 -3.66
N GLU A 647 10.77 -5.14 -2.49
CA GLU A 647 10.61 -6.58 -2.33
C GLU A 647 9.57 -6.85 -1.23
N LYS A 648 8.49 -7.58 -1.55
CA LYS A 648 7.41 -7.91 -0.60
C LYS A 648 6.80 -6.68 0.08
N GLY A 649 6.73 -5.58 -0.65
CA GLY A 649 6.20 -4.30 -0.17
C GLY A 649 7.16 -3.51 0.72
N LEU A 650 8.36 -4.03 1.00
CA LEU A 650 9.43 -3.30 1.66
C LEU A 650 10.32 -2.62 0.62
N VAL A 651 10.58 -1.33 0.82
CA VAL A 651 11.58 -0.58 0.08
C VAL A 651 12.93 -0.79 0.74
N LYS A 652 13.87 -1.41 0.04
CA LYS A 652 15.29 -1.48 0.40
C LYS A 652 16.05 -0.45 -0.41
N ALA A 653 16.80 0.41 0.24
CA ALA A 653 17.57 1.45 -0.44
C ALA A 653 19.00 1.49 0.06
N LEU A 654 19.94 1.69 -0.86
CA LEU A 654 21.35 1.91 -0.57
C LEU A 654 21.68 3.38 -0.78
N LEU A 655 22.24 4.00 0.23
CA LEU A 655 22.65 5.40 0.22
C LEU A 655 24.11 5.51 0.62
N ARG A 656 24.92 6.21 -0.18
CA ARG A 656 26.29 6.56 0.18
C ARG A 656 26.35 7.99 0.69
N LYS A 657 26.99 8.19 1.84
CA LYS A 657 27.34 9.53 2.32
C LYS A 657 28.49 10.07 1.50
N GLU A 658 28.30 11.20 0.83
CA GLU A 658 29.40 11.82 0.08
C GLU A 658 30.22 12.73 0.99
N ALA A 659 31.52 12.87 0.67
CA ALA A 659 32.33 13.92 1.26
C ALA A 659 31.83 15.25 0.70
N GLN A 660 31.24 16.09 1.55
CA GLN A 660 30.81 17.42 1.11
C GLN A 660 32.03 18.21 0.59
N PRO A 661 32.00 18.76 -0.63
CA PRO A 661 32.89 19.84 -0.98
C PRO A 661 32.57 21.03 -0.06
N LEU A 662 33.60 21.62 0.55
CA LEU A 662 33.54 22.94 1.18
C LEU A 662 33.32 24.02 0.10
N GLU A 663 32.18 24.00 -0.60
CA GLU A 663 31.72 25.13 -1.40
C GLU A 663 30.43 25.67 -0.80
N ARG A 664 30.57 26.85 -0.20
CA ARG A 664 29.46 27.70 0.22
C ARG A 664 28.61 28.01 -1.01
N LEU A 665 27.38 27.50 -1.05
CA LEU A 665 26.36 27.99 -1.98
C LEU A 665 26.12 29.50 -1.72
N PRO A 666 25.76 30.28 -2.75
CA PRO A 666 25.67 31.74 -2.65
C PRO A 666 24.54 32.17 -1.71
N GLU A 667 24.80 33.25 -0.98
CA GLU A 667 23.92 33.84 0.02
C GLU A 667 22.50 34.12 -0.51
N VAL A 668 21.51 33.44 0.08
CA VAL A 668 20.14 33.95 0.18
C VAL A 668 19.98 34.50 1.59
N HIS A 669 19.61 35.78 1.66
CA HIS A 669 19.63 36.62 2.86
C HIS A 669 19.12 35.97 4.16
N SER A 670 20.00 35.99 5.16
CA SER A 670 19.84 35.99 6.62
C SER A 670 18.56 35.38 7.24
N ALA A 671 18.73 34.21 7.85
CA ALA A 671 18.15 33.89 9.16
C ALA A 671 19.24 33.24 10.02
N ALA A 672 19.26 33.56 11.31
CA ALA A 672 20.30 33.31 12.31
C ALA A 672 20.94 31.90 12.31
N PRO A 673 22.18 31.72 12.83
CA PRO A 673 22.86 30.43 12.89
C PRO A 673 21.97 29.38 13.56
N ALA A 674 21.88 28.19 12.94
CA ALA A 674 21.12 27.08 13.48
C ALA A 674 21.66 26.71 14.86
N ARG A 675 20.82 26.94 15.89
CA ARG A 675 21.13 26.60 17.28
C ARG A 675 20.85 25.12 17.48
N ASP A 676 21.90 24.32 17.71
CA ASP A 676 21.76 22.85 17.85
C ASP A 676 22.27 22.29 19.19
N LYS A 677 22.77 23.15 20.09
CA LYS A 677 23.15 22.79 21.45
C LYS A 677 21.91 22.49 22.31
N THR A 678 22.06 21.61 23.30
CA THR A 678 21.02 21.34 24.32
C THR A 678 21.54 21.76 25.69
N THR A 679 20.89 22.75 26.31
CA THR A 679 21.23 23.20 27.66
C THR A 679 20.18 22.71 28.66
N LEU A 680 20.62 22.14 29.79
CA LEU A 680 19.74 21.75 30.88
C LEU A 680 20.10 22.52 32.16
N VAL A 681 19.12 23.12 32.82
CA VAL A 681 19.26 23.61 34.19
C VAL A 681 18.85 22.50 35.14
N VAL A 682 19.77 22.08 36.00
CA VAL A 682 19.52 21.08 37.05
C VAL A 682 19.40 21.81 38.38
N PHE A 683 18.16 22.01 38.83
CA PHE A 683 17.84 22.73 40.06
C PHE A 683 17.63 21.78 41.25
N SER A 684 17.06 20.60 41.00
CA SER A 684 16.67 19.66 42.07
C SER A 684 17.76 18.64 42.42
N ALA A 685 17.74 18.16 43.66
CA ALA A 685 18.50 17.00 44.14
C ALA A 685 17.64 15.73 44.35
N ASP A 686 16.37 15.76 43.92
CA ASP A 686 15.53 14.55 43.95
C ASP A 686 16.03 13.55 42.90
N LEU A 687 16.22 12.29 43.29
CA LEU A 687 16.81 11.26 42.44
C LEU A 687 16.07 11.10 41.10
N ASP A 688 14.75 11.13 41.08
CA ASP A 688 13.94 10.98 39.87
C ASP A 688 14.10 12.16 38.89
N LYS A 689 14.24 13.40 39.39
CA LYS A 689 14.48 14.58 38.56
C LYS A 689 15.91 14.62 38.04
N VAL A 690 16.88 14.29 38.88
CA VAL A 690 18.29 14.17 38.47
C VAL A 690 18.44 13.06 37.41
N MET A 691 17.79 11.92 37.60
CA MET A 691 17.76 10.86 36.59
C MET A 691 17.16 11.35 35.27
N ALA A 692 16.05 12.08 35.31
CA ALA A 692 15.46 12.65 34.09
C ALA A 692 16.43 13.59 33.36
N SER A 693 17.10 14.50 34.09
CA SER A 693 18.11 15.41 33.51
C SER A 693 19.27 14.65 32.88
N LEU A 694 19.82 13.64 33.57
CA LEU A 694 20.96 12.88 33.07
C LEU A 694 20.59 11.97 31.89
N ILE A 695 19.38 11.37 31.89
CA ILE A 695 18.89 10.55 30.77
C ILE A 695 18.68 11.43 29.52
N ILE A 696 18.05 12.59 29.67
CA ILE A 696 17.81 13.52 28.56
C ILE A 696 19.15 14.04 28.02
N ALA A 697 20.07 14.43 28.90
CA ALA A 697 21.40 14.88 28.51
C ALA A 697 22.19 13.80 27.77
N ASN A 698 22.20 12.55 28.26
CA ASN A 698 22.87 11.45 27.57
C ASN A 698 22.21 11.14 26.22
N GLY A 699 20.88 11.24 26.14
CA GLY A 699 20.15 11.12 24.88
C GLY A 699 20.51 12.22 23.88
N ALA A 700 20.63 13.47 24.33
CA ALA A 700 21.05 14.59 23.49
C ALA A 700 22.51 14.44 23.02
N LEU A 701 23.41 14.03 23.91
CA LEU A 701 24.81 13.77 23.58
C LEU A 701 24.96 12.58 22.61
N ALA A 702 24.16 11.52 22.79
CA ALA A 702 24.08 10.40 21.86
C ALA A 702 23.45 10.77 20.50
N MET A 703 22.68 11.86 20.43
CA MET A 703 22.17 12.46 19.18
C MET A 703 23.18 13.41 18.51
N GLY A 704 24.43 13.46 19.00
CA GLY A 704 25.49 14.31 18.45
C GLY A 704 25.35 15.79 18.78
N LYS A 705 24.38 16.16 19.64
CA LYS A 705 24.20 17.55 20.06
C LYS A 705 25.22 17.90 21.13
N PRO A 706 25.89 19.07 21.07
CA PRO A 706 26.63 19.59 22.20
C PRO A 706 25.68 19.75 23.39
N VAL A 707 26.10 19.30 24.57
CA VAL A 707 25.29 19.35 25.80
C VAL A 707 26.00 20.14 26.87
N SER A 708 25.26 21.06 27.49
CA SER A 708 25.68 21.71 28.72
C SER A 708 24.64 21.53 29.83
N LEU A 709 25.13 21.28 31.03
CA LEU A 709 24.31 21.15 32.23
C LEU A 709 24.70 22.23 33.23
N PHE A 710 23.78 23.14 33.52
CA PHE A 710 23.94 24.20 34.50
C PHE A 710 23.32 23.77 35.83
N PHE A 711 24.16 23.46 36.82
CA PHE A 711 23.76 23.04 38.16
C PHE A 711 23.65 24.25 39.09
N THR A 712 22.50 24.40 39.72
CA THR A 712 22.23 25.51 40.64
C THR A 712 21.42 25.05 41.84
N PHE A 713 21.51 25.79 42.95
CA PHE A 713 20.89 25.42 44.24
C PHE A 713 21.13 23.94 44.58
N TRP A 714 20.06 23.20 44.88
CA TRP A 714 20.15 21.80 45.33
C TRP A 714 20.82 20.88 44.31
N GLY A 715 20.71 21.17 43.01
CA GLY A 715 21.37 20.43 41.93
C GLY A 715 22.89 20.39 42.07
N LEU A 716 23.53 21.37 42.73
CA LEU A 716 24.98 21.35 43.00
C LEU A 716 25.43 20.12 43.79
N ASN A 717 24.54 19.53 44.61
CA ASN A 717 24.86 18.33 45.37
C ASN A 717 25.16 17.10 44.49
N VAL A 718 24.69 17.11 43.23
CA VAL A 718 25.01 16.07 42.23
C VAL A 718 26.50 16.08 41.90
N LEU A 719 27.11 17.26 41.84
CA LEU A 719 28.50 17.46 41.42
C LEU A 719 29.51 17.28 42.56
N ARG A 720 29.08 17.09 43.81
CA ARG A 720 30.00 16.97 44.95
C ARG A 720 30.72 15.63 44.94
N ARG A 721 32.03 15.63 45.14
CA ARG A 721 32.83 14.40 45.25
C ARG A 721 32.73 13.83 46.68
N ALA A 722 32.71 12.50 46.78
CA ALA A 722 32.55 11.81 48.07
C ALA A 722 33.83 11.86 48.93
N ASP A 723 34.98 12.11 48.31
CA ASP A 723 36.34 12.13 48.85
C ASP A 723 36.92 13.56 48.92
N ALA A 724 36.05 14.57 49.09
CA ALA A 724 36.47 15.97 49.05
C ALA A 724 37.55 16.30 50.10
N PRO A 725 38.60 17.06 49.74
CA PRO A 725 39.65 17.47 50.67
C PRO A 725 39.07 18.41 51.75
N PRO A 726 39.63 18.40 52.98
CA PRO A 726 39.19 19.30 54.03
C PRO A 726 39.45 20.76 53.65
N VAL A 727 38.37 21.53 53.54
CA VAL A 727 38.38 22.95 53.16
C VAL A 727 38.03 23.83 54.36
N LYS A 728 38.68 25.00 54.46
CA LYS A 728 38.46 25.94 55.55
C LYS A 728 37.16 26.72 55.29
N LYS A 729 36.15 26.51 56.14
CA LYS A 729 34.80 27.08 56.04
C LYS A 729 34.38 27.80 57.31
N SER A 730 33.36 28.66 57.22
CA SER A 730 32.73 29.22 58.41
C SER A 730 31.97 28.12 59.18
N PHE A 731 31.66 28.36 60.46
CA PHE A 731 30.92 27.40 61.28
C PHE A 731 29.56 27.04 60.67
N MET A 732 28.84 28.03 60.12
CA MET A 732 27.54 27.81 59.46
C MET A 732 27.67 27.01 58.16
N ASP A 733 28.65 27.31 57.32
CA ASP A 733 28.86 26.59 56.05
C ASP A 733 29.26 25.14 56.27
N THR A 734 30.03 24.89 57.34
CA THR A 734 30.42 23.53 57.75
C THR A 734 29.19 22.72 58.18
N MET A 735 28.29 23.34 58.94
CA MET A 735 27.03 22.72 59.37
C MET A 735 26.09 22.47 58.18
N PHE A 736 25.90 23.45 57.29
CA PHE A 736 25.08 23.32 56.09
C PHE A 736 25.62 22.22 55.15
N GLY A 737 26.94 22.20 54.90
CA GLY A 737 27.58 21.22 54.04
C GLY A 737 27.47 19.77 54.55
N ALA A 738 27.36 19.57 55.86
CA ALA A 738 27.16 18.26 56.49
C ALA A 738 25.71 17.75 56.40
N MET A 739 24.73 18.65 56.25
CA MET A 739 23.30 18.30 56.14
C MET A 739 22.86 18.01 54.69
N MET A 740 23.70 18.32 53.70
CA MET A 740 23.38 18.14 52.29
C MET A 740 23.99 16.87 51.69
N PRO A 741 23.37 16.26 50.67
CA PRO A 741 23.93 15.11 49.99
C PRO A 741 25.32 15.37 49.39
N ASN A 742 26.19 14.37 49.46
CA ASN A 742 27.53 14.41 48.88
C ASN A 742 27.56 13.49 47.65
N GLY A 743 27.17 14.03 46.50
CA GLY A 743 27.26 13.36 45.20
C GLY A 743 26.03 12.52 44.84
N VAL A 744 25.98 12.11 43.56
CA VAL A 744 24.84 11.38 42.95
C VAL A 744 24.49 10.07 43.67
N GLY A 745 25.48 9.42 44.29
CA GLY A 745 25.29 8.17 45.03
C GLY A 745 24.52 8.33 46.35
N ARG A 746 24.35 9.57 46.86
CA ARG A 746 23.68 9.87 48.14
C ARG A 746 22.39 10.68 47.98
N LEU A 747 21.78 10.67 46.80
CA LEU A 747 20.48 11.32 46.56
C LEU A 747 19.35 10.46 47.15
N ASP A 748 19.07 10.61 48.44
CA ASP A 748 18.14 9.74 49.18
C ASP A 748 16.68 10.22 49.18
N SER A 749 16.34 11.13 48.27
CA SER A 749 14.99 11.66 48.10
C SER A 749 14.47 11.43 46.69
N ILE A 750 13.14 11.26 46.55
CA ILE A 750 12.42 11.32 45.27
C ILE A 750 11.26 12.31 45.39
N SER A 751 10.91 12.97 44.29
CA SER A 751 10.00 14.12 44.29
C SER A 751 8.57 13.81 44.75
N LYS A 752 8.14 12.55 44.57
CA LYS A 752 6.87 12.00 45.08
C LYS A 752 7.10 10.62 45.66
N MET A 753 6.29 10.23 46.65
CA MET A 753 6.36 8.90 47.29
C MET A 753 7.71 8.64 48.00
N ASN A 754 8.32 9.67 48.59
CA ASN A 754 9.63 9.52 49.23
C ASN A 754 9.65 8.57 50.44
N PHE A 755 8.55 8.47 51.20
CA PHE A 755 8.41 7.61 52.39
C PHE A 755 9.64 7.66 53.32
N ALA A 756 10.04 8.86 53.75
CA ALA A 756 11.25 9.10 54.56
C ALA A 756 12.54 8.47 53.98
N GLY A 757 12.69 8.53 52.65
CA GLY A 757 13.84 7.99 51.90
C GLY A 757 13.69 6.53 51.45
N PHE A 758 12.63 5.82 51.86
CA PHE A 758 12.38 4.46 51.40
C PHE A 758 12.02 4.40 49.90
N GLY A 759 11.40 5.46 49.37
CA GLY A 759 11.09 5.61 47.95
C GLY A 759 12.33 5.58 47.06
N ALA A 760 13.39 6.32 47.43
CA ALA A 760 14.66 6.33 46.72
C ALA A 760 15.36 4.95 46.72
N LYS A 761 15.23 4.18 47.82
CA LYS A 761 15.76 2.81 47.88
C LYS A 761 14.97 1.84 46.99
N LEU A 762 13.64 1.96 46.98
CA LEU A 762 12.76 1.13 46.17
C LEU A 762 13.00 1.37 44.66
N ILE A 763 13.06 2.64 44.23
CA ILE A 763 13.28 2.96 42.81
C ILE A 763 14.65 2.47 42.33
N ARG A 764 15.72 2.61 43.14
CA ARG A 764 17.05 2.06 42.82
C ARG A 764 17.03 0.54 42.69
N LYS A 765 16.24 -0.16 43.52
CA LYS A 765 16.07 -1.62 43.41
C LYS A 765 15.36 -1.98 42.09
N VAL A 766 14.26 -1.31 41.77
CA VAL A 766 13.52 -1.51 40.51
C VAL A 766 14.40 -1.23 39.29
N MET A 767 15.22 -0.17 39.33
CA MET A 767 16.16 0.16 38.26
C MET A 767 17.19 -0.94 38.05
N ARG A 768 17.78 -1.47 39.13
CA ARG A 768 18.72 -2.61 39.04
C ARG A 768 18.06 -3.86 38.49
N ASP A 769 16.86 -4.19 38.98
CA ASP A 769 16.09 -5.36 38.51
C ASP A 769 15.74 -5.24 37.02
N LYS A 770 15.54 -4.01 36.52
CA LYS A 770 15.27 -3.69 35.11
C LYS A 770 16.52 -3.32 34.28
N LYS A 771 17.72 -3.43 34.85
CA LYS A 771 19.00 -3.09 34.18
C LYS A 771 19.06 -1.64 33.63
N VAL A 772 18.48 -0.69 34.35
CA VAL A 772 18.60 0.75 34.04
C VAL A 772 19.87 1.27 34.71
N ASP A 773 20.71 1.99 33.97
CA ASP A 773 21.92 2.64 34.50
C ASP A 773 21.57 3.59 35.64
N ASP A 774 22.42 3.62 36.67
CA ASP A 774 22.24 4.53 37.78
C ASP A 774 22.75 5.94 37.47
N ALA A 775 22.39 6.89 38.33
CA ALA A 775 22.73 8.29 38.15
C ALA A 775 24.25 8.56 38.11
N ALA A 776 25.05 7.72 38.78
CA ALA A 776 26.50 7.86 38.79
C ALA A 776 27.11 7.42 37.44
N THR A 777 26.63 6.29 36.90
CA THR A 777 27.00 5.83 35.55
C THR A 777 26.59 6.85 34.50
N LEU A 778 25.37 7.37 34.56
CA LEU A 778 24.89 8.37 33.59
C LEU A 778 25.67 9.69 33.66
N LEU A 779 26.02 10.17 34.86
CA LEU A 779 26.85 11.36 35.00
C LEU A 779 28.26 11.12 34.47
N LYS A 780 28.84 9.95 34.73
CA LYS A 780 30.15 9.57 34.18
C LYS A 780 30.13 9.54 32.65
N ASN A 781 29.10 8.93 32.05
CA ASN A 781 28.94 8.87 30.60
C ASN A 781 28.86 10.28 29.97
N LEU A 782 28.25 11.25 30.65
CA LEU A 782 28.23 12.64 30.19
C LEU A 782 29.62 13.28 30.21
N VAL A 783 30.36 13.09 31.30
CA VAL A 783 31.74 13.59 31.43
C VAL A 783 32.64 12.96 30.37
N ASP A 784 32.60 11.63 30.24
CA ASP A 784 33.38 10.88 29.24
C ASP A 784 32.95 11.24 27.80
N GLY A 785 31.69 11.61 27.61
CA GLY A 785 31.11 12.06 26.34
C GLY A 785 31.38 13.53 26.00
N GLY A 786 32.07 14.28 26.87
CA GLY A 786 32.41 15.69 26.63
C GLY A 786 31.30 16.70 26.90
N ALA A 787 30.29 16.36 27.71
CA ALA A 787 29.30 17.32 28.17
C ALA A 787 29.94 18.39 29.07
N GLN A 788 29.52 19.64 28.89
CA GLN A 788 30.00 20.76 29.71
C GLN A 788 29.19 20.85 31.00
N LEU A 789 29.82 20.63 32.15
CA LEU A 789 29.18 20.74 33.47
C LEU A 789 29.52 22.09 34.09
N ILE A 790 28.50 22.91 34.35
CA ILE A 790 28.66 24.28 34.85
C ILE A 790 28.03 24.38 36.24
N ALA A 791 28.81 24.73 37.26
CA ALA A 791 28.33 24.99 38.61
C ALA A 791 28.08 26.48 38.84
N CYS A 792 26.89 26.82 39.36
CA CYS A 792 26.52 28.20 39.62
C CYS A 792 27.29 28.79 40.82
N GLN A 793 28.18 29.77 40.56
CA GLN A 793 29.01 30.41 41.60
C GLN A 793 28.19 31.00 42.75
N MET A 794 27.12 31.75 42.44
CA MET A 794 26.27 32.37 43.46
C MET A 794 25.62 31.31 44.37
N SER A 795 25.14 30.21 43.78
CA SER A 795 24.54 29.11 44.55
C SER A 795 25.58 28.38 45.39
N MET A 796 26.82 28.25 44.90
CA MET A 796 27.94 27.72 45.68
C MET A 796 28.27 28.59 46.89
N ASP A 797 28.31 29.91 46.72
CA ASP A 797 28.56 30.87 47.81
C ASP A 797 27.46 30.80 48.87
N VAL A 798 26.18 30.75 48.45
CA VAL A 798 25.01 30.64 49.34
C VAL A 798 25.00 29.31 50.10
N MET A 799 25.45 28.23 49.48
CA MET A 799 25.43 26.88 50.07
C MET A 799 26.74 26.50 50.76
N GLY A 800 27.72 27.41 50.77
CA GLY A 800 29.04 27.18 51.37
C GLY A 800 29.82 26.03 50.71
N ILE A 801 29.65 25.82 49.40
CA ILE A 801 30.36 24.79 48.61
C ILE A 801 31.55 25.43 47.91
N GLN A 802 32.75 24.89 48.11
CA GLN A 802 33.97 25.34 47.41
C GLN A 802 34.25 24.48 46.18
N HIS A 803 34.91 25.05 45.16
CA HIS A 803 35.22 24.35 43.91
C HIS A 803 36.02 23.06 44.12
N ALA A 804 36.93 23.04 45.12
CA ALA A 804 37.69 21.85 45.51
C ALA A 804 36.83 20.65 45.96
N GLU A 805 35.54 20.86 46.26
CA GLU A 805 34.60 19.82 46.68
C GLU A 805 33.77 19.24 45.50
N LEU A 806 33.91 19.77 44.29
CA LEU A 806 33.20 19.30 43.09
C LEU A 806 34.03 18.27 42.32
N ILE A 807 33.41 17.39 41.54
CA ILE A 807 34.11 16.45 40.64
C ILE A 807 34.99 17.18 39.61
N ASP A 808 36.01 16.50 39.08
CA ASP A 808 36.91 17.07 38.07
C ASP A 808 36.16 17.41 36.77
N GLY A 809 36.57 18.48 36.08
CA GLY A 809 35.96 18.91 34.81
C GLY A 809 34.74 19.83 34.94
N VAL A 810 34.39 20.28 36.15
CA VAL A 810 33.32 21.26 36.38
C VAL A 810 33.82 22.69 36.22
N GLU A 811 33.17 23.45 35.34
CA GLU A 811 33.39 24.88 35.15
C GLU A 811 32.52 25.71 36.10
N LEU A 812 33.03 26.87 36.50
CA LEU A 812 32.29 27.82 37.33
C LEU A 812 31.61 28.86 36.44
N GLY A 813 30.29 29.02 36.59
CA GLY A 813 29.50 29.92 35.77
C GLY A 813 28.49 30.72 36.57
N GLY A 814 28.22 31.95 36.13
CA GLY A 814 27.10 32.76 36.61
C GLY A 814 25.89 32.66 35.69
N VAL A 815 24.89 33.51 35.92
CA VAL A 815 23.72 33.65 35.03
C VAL A 815 24.13 33.94 33.59
N ALA A 816 25.19 34.73 33.37
CA ALA A 816 25.70 35.04 32.03
C ALA A 816 26.24 33.81 31.28
N ALA A 817 26.90 32.89 31.98
CA ALA A 817 27.39 31.64 31.38
C ALA A 817 26.21 30.78 30.92
N PHE A 818 25.19 30.62 31.79
CA PHE A 818 23.96 29.93 31.40
C PHE A 818 23.23 30.60 30.21
N LEU A 819 23.13 31.93 30.20
CA LEU A 819 22.46 32.63 29.11
C LEU A 819 23.22 32.49 27.78
N GLY A 820 24.56 32.51 27.80
CA GLY A 820 25.37 32.23 26.61
C GLY A 820 25.14 30.80 26.08
N GLU A 821 25.13 29.82 26.98
CA GLU A 821 24.82 28.42 26.67
C GLU A 821 23.40 28.25 26.09
N ALA A 822 22.42 28.95 26.67
CA ALA A 822 21.03 28.94 26.22
C ALA A 822 20.84 29.67 24.88
N GLU A 823 21.61 30.73 24.60
CA GLU A 823 21.57 31.45 23.32
C GLU A 823 22.12 30.61 22.16
N GLU A 824 23.10 29.76 22.42
CA GLU A 824 23.63 28.79 21.45
C GLU A 824 22.76 27.53 21.32
N SER A 825 21.81 27.35 22.24
CA SER A 825 20.98 26.14 22.32
C SER A 825 19.71 26.23 21.49
N GLY A 826 19.44 25.15 20.75
CA GLY A 826 18.15 24.92 20.08
C GLY A 826 17.09 24.42 21.06
N THR A 827 17.50 23.96 22.25
CA THR A 827 16.60 23.48 23.29
C THR A 827 17.20 23.78 24.66
N THR A 828 16.41 24.45 25.52
CA THR A 828 16.76 24.70 26.92
C THR A 828 15.67 24.12 27.83
N LEU A 829 16.06 23.25 28.76
CA LEU A 829 15.16 22.60 29.70
C LEU A 829 15.50 22.99 31.14
N PHE A 830 14.49 23.19 31.98
CA PHE A 830 14.66 23.46 33.41
C PHE A 830 14.04 22.31 34.21
N ILE A 831 14.85 21.60 34.98
CA ILE A 831 14.47 20.34 35.65
C ILE A 831 14.80 20.37 37.15
#